data_AF-M4VBE7-F1
#
_entry.id   AF-M4VBE7-F1
#
_cell.length_a   1.000
_cell.length_b   1.000
_cell.length_c   1.000
_cell.angle_alpha   90.00
_cell.angle_beta   90.00
_cell.angle_gamma   90.00
#
_symmetry.space_group_name_H-M   'P 1'
#
loop_
_entity.id
_entity.type
_entity.pdbx_description
1 polymer ?
#
loop_
_entity_poly.entity_id
_entity_poly.type
_entity_poly.pdbx_seq_one_letter_code
_entity_poly.pdbx_strand_id
1 'polypeptide(L)'
;MKLVRSLHSVAVVAALLGGFVAEANNKKVKESRDWSLWESTVNNSVVCYMQANKDHYYFLIMKTKNSPNVEVMMQTPENKRGVTGMTVTIAGVPNQLTFADINGRKTHYWGIGKNLSSFINQMRTESPKLQVRGVGGSKDEAVEISTRGFGAMLTEMQNRCNNGAGLVNPEMEANFLAAVPDFVNPLTIDFNKATQLRGIHAGAYADANQIVMTQAELANAIKKYQPLTDELNQNRSTASYIQNTSLPQAQSSLAQAQRIQAEGRGEISRIDAQIPGLNTKIQNSQKAHDTARAALAPHEPEFNRLNSGLSGAQSNLSQAQSRLAYIEDRLRTGSQRISSLSYEANTLERSLSQKRNDMSYAQSAYDRASRERSSYNVSYERDRRLRGHFEYSRLQSDLRSADNNLRSAEMQEQQARRERDQIDSQLRQCRVQPMMAEGDMTVAQVRPDGPGFGGPGGPRPPGGGPGGPRPPGGGGPGHGGPGGPRPPGGPGGPVPPTPPAPRDCSHLERSLLSANQNLERAKDAVRSASNQRNMVSSRINQIERQIDNEVNSEYSVLVNREDQARRELDRIANSLRSDESRISQIRYTELPALEREQSSLTNERPSTQQAISQAQADISRINQELTRFKSSTGWDRKAESVQSTRAQLETDQRNLANAQAQKSSLQRQLETAIAQEPQLRAQVDSLNAQLNSLNARANELNRGLANLPAERAPYDARISSLQTNLRARQIEFLNLLR
;
A
#
# COMPACT_ATOMS: atom_id res chain seq x y z
N MET A 1 -24.37 96.12 15.94
CA MET A 1 -22.90 95.88 15.97
C MET A 1 -22.27 95.52 14.62
N LYS A 2 -22.75 94.55 13.81
CA LYS A 2 -21.99 94.08 12.62
C LYS A 2 -21.57 95.17 11.61
N LEU A 3 -22.37 96.22 11.37
CA LEU A 3 -22.04 97.32 10.43
C LEU A 3 -20.65 97.95 10.68
N VAL A 4 -20.25 98.06 11.95
CA VAL A 4 -18.98 98.67 12.38
C VAL A 4 -17.76 97.95 11.78
N ARG A 5 -17.82 96.62 11.58
CA ARG A 5 -16.71 95.84 11.00
C ARG A 5 -16.52 96.06 9.50
N SER A 6 -17.57 96.46 8.77
CA SER A 6 -17.45 96.82 7.35
C SER A 6 -16.63 98.11 7.21
N LEU A 7 -17.00 99.13 8.00
CA LEU A 7 -16.30 100.42 8.04
C LEU A 7 -14.82 100.27 8.48
N HIS A 8 -14.51 99.31 9.37
CA HIS A 8 -13.12 99.04 9.77
C HIS A 8 -12.24 98.61 8.59
N SER A 9 -12.74 97.85 7.61
CA SER A 9 -11.92 97.44 6.45
C SER A 9 -11.60 98.63 5.53
N VAL A 10 -12.56 99.54 5.35
CA VAL A 10 -12.35 100.78 4.59
C VAL A 10 -11.36 101.69 5.32
N ALA A 11 -11.51 101.86 6.64
CA ALA A 11 -10.64 102.68 7.48
C ALA A 11 -9.20 102.15 7.59
N VAL A 12 -9.02 100.82 7.70
CA VAL A 12 -7.69 100.16 7.70
C VAL A 12 -6.90 100.50 6.44
N VAL A 13 -7.55 100.51 5.28
CA VAL A 13 -6.87 100.81 4.01
C VAL A 13 -6.75 102.31 3.77
N ALA A 14 -7.72 103.13 4.21
CA ALA A 14 -7.54 104.59 4.22
C ALA A 14 -6.30 104.99 5.04
N ALA A 15 -6.02 104.30 6.16
CA ALA A 15 -4.82 104.48 6.96
C ALA A 15 -3.51 103.99 6.27
N LEU A 16 -3.59 103.09 5.29
CA LEU A 16 -2.43 102.68 4.47
C LEU A 16 -2.14 103.65 3.30
N LEU A 17 -3.12 104.46 2.90
CA LEU A 17 -3.08 105.32 1.71
C LEU A 17 -2.97 106.82 2.02
N GLY A 18 -3.32 107.24 3.24
CA GLY A 18 -3.40 108.64 3.69
C GLY A 18 -2.05 109.34 3.86
N GLY A 19 -1.02 108.90 3.14
CA GLY A 19 0.39 109.10 3.47
C GLY A 19 0.97 107.86 4.16
N PHE A 20 2.29 107.67 4.06
CA PHE A 20 2.97 106.60 4.80
C PHE A 20 2.79 106.84 6.31
N VAL A 21 2.05 105.94 6.97
CA VAL A 21 2.31 105.66 8.39
C VAL A 21 3.80 105.34 8.49
N ALA A 22 4.51 106.01 9.40
CA ALA A 22 5.95 105.90 9.53
C ALA A 22 6.40 104.42 9.57
N GLU A 23 7.55 104.13 8.97
CA GLU A 23 8.00 102.79 8.51
C GLU A 23 8.01 101.68 9.58
N ALA A 24 7.87 102.04 10.85
CA ALA A 24 7.97 101.23 12.06
C ALA A 24 7.16 99.91 12.13
N ASN A 25 6.19 99.66 11.24
CA ASN A 25 5.32 98.47 11.30
C ASN A 25 5.18 97.66 9.99
N ASN A 26 5.91 98.00 8.92
CA ASN A 26 5.85 97.26 7.65
C ASN A 26 6.97 96.21 7.57
N LYS A 27 6.64 94.93 7.76
CA LYS A 27 7.59 93.83 7.73
C LYS A 27 7.66 93.19 6.34
N LYS A 28 8.81 93.24 5.69
CA LYS A 28 9.09 92.41 4.50
C LYS A 28 9.13 90.94 4.92
N VAL A 29 8.26 90.12 4.32
CA VAL A 29 8.06 88.70 4.65
C VAL A 29 8.88 87.80 3.74
N LYS A 30 8.84 88.10 2.44
CA LYS A 30 9.48 87.29 1.38
C LYS A 30 9.70 88.14 0.14
N GLU A 31 10.62 87.69 -0.71
CA GLU A 31 10.89 88.29 -2.01
C GLU A 31 11.12 87.18 -3.04
N SER A 32 10.74 87.43 -4.29
CA SER A 32 11.02 86.55 -5.42
C SER A 32 11.10 87.38 -6.69
N ARG A 33 12.31 87.50 -7.24
CA ARG A 33 12.62 88.27 -8.45
C ARG A 33 12.10 89.71 -8.38
N ASP A 34 11.00 90.01 -9.07
CA ASP A 34 10.48 91.36 -9.23
C ASP A 34 9.32 91.69 -8.25
N TRP A 35 8.96 90.73 -7.37
CA TRP A 35 7.87 90.84 -6.40
C TRP A 35 8.33 90.66 -4.96
N SER A 36 7.73 91.41 -4.04
CA SER A 36 7.95 91.30 -2.59
C SER A 36 6.63 91.19 -1.83
N LEU A 37 6.56 90.32 -0.82
CA LEU A 37 5.45 90.16 0.10
C LEU A 37 5.74 90.83 1.43
N TRP A 38 4.76 91.55 1.96
CA TRP A 38 4.83 92.33 3.19
C TRP A 38 3.64 92.00 4.11
N GLU A 39 3.87 92.10 5.41
CA GLU A 39 2.88 92.06 6.47
C GLU A 39 2.93 93.41 7.20
N SER A 40 1.78 94.07 7.34
CA SER A 40 1.61 95.28 8.16
C SER A 40 0.49 95.04 9.17
N THR A 41 0.58 95.63 10.37
CA THR A 41 -0.49 95.53 11.38
C THR A 41 -1.18 96.88 11.52
N VAL A 42 -2.44 96.94 11.09
CA VAL A 42 -3.25 98.16 11.09
C VAL A 42 -4.51 97.90 11.89
N ASN A 43 -4.75 98.67 12.95
CA ASN A 43 -5.92 98.53 13.85
C ASN A 43 -6.11 97.07 14.32
N ASN A 44 -5.04 96.46 14.85
CA ASN A 44 -4.94 95.05 15.26
C ASN A 44 -5.27 94.01 14.17
N SER A 45 -5.37 94.41 12.91
CA SER A 45 -5.61 93.54 11.76
C SER A 45 -4.32 93.39 10.95
N VAL A 46 -3.86 92.15 10.76
CA VAL A 46 -2.73 91.87 9.87
C VAL A 46 -3.20 92.06 8.42
N VAL A 47 -2.65 93.04 7.72
CA VAL A 47 -2.81 93.24 6.28
C VAL A 47 -1.57 92.68 5.60
N CYS A 48 -1.77 91.65 4.79
CA CYS A 48 -0.73 91.17 3.89
C CYS A 48 -0.87 91.91 2.55
N TYR A 49 0.24 92.34 1.98
CA TYR A 49 0.25 92.86 0.61
C TYR A 49 1.49 92.41 -0.13
N MET A 50 1.30 91.94 -1.35
CA MET A 50 2.38 91.79 -2.31
C MET A 50 2.49 93.03 -3.17
N GLN A 51 3.70 93.40 -3.56
CA GLN A 51 3.96 94.52 -4.46
C GLN A 51 5.05 94.19 -5.48
N ALA A 52 4.91 94.74 -6.68
CA ALA A 52 5.98 94.91 -7.67
C ALA A 52 6.12 96.39 -8.01
N ASN A 53 7.36 96.87 -8.09
CA ASN A 53 7.69 98.28 -8.35
C ASN A 53 8.48 98.39 -9.67
N LYS A 54 8.12 99.37 -10.50
CA LYS A 54 8.96 99.84 -11.61
C LYS A 54 8.73 101.33 -11.87
N ASP A 55 9.80 102.10 -12.04
CA ASP A 55 9.75 103.52 -12.41
C ASP A 55 8.88 104.39 -11.44
N HIS A 56 8.82 103.96 -10.17
CA HIS A 56 7.96 104.44 -9.07
C HIS A 56 6.45 104.13 -9.18
N TYR A 57 6.06 103.28 -10.13
CA TYR A 57 4.72 102.66 -10.18
C TYR A 57 4.73 101.38 -9.34
N TYR A 58 3.82 101.25 -8.39
CA TYR A 58 3.66 100.06 -7.56
C TYR A 58 2.32 99.39 -7.89
N PHE A 59 2.36 98.17 -8.41
CA PHE A 59 1.19 97.30 -8.47
C PHE A 59 1.11 96.51 -7.16
N LEU A 60 0.02 96.64 -6.42
CA LEU A 60 -0.18 95.94 -5.14
C LEU A 60 -1.39 95.00 -5.20
N ILE A 61 -1.28 93.84 -4.55
CA ILE A 61 -2.46 93.04 -4.16
C ILE A 61 -2.46 92.92 -2.64
N MET A 62 -3.55 93.34 -2.01
CA MET A 62 -3.72 93.38 -0.57
C MET A 62 -4.81 92.40 -0.10
N LYS A 63 -4.59 91.83 1.08
CA LYS A 63 -5.50 90.92 1.77
C LYS A 63 -5.39 91.13 3.28
N THR A 64 -6.42 91.73 3.89
CA THR A 64 -6.56 91.68 5.34
C THR A 64 -6.81 90.23 5.76
N LYS A 65 -6.02 89.71 6.70
CA LYS A 65 -6.12 88.36 7.23
C LYS A 65 -7.47 88.16 7.90
N ASN A 66 -8.11 87.01 7.65
CA ASN A 66 -9.47 86.68 8.11
C ASN A 66 -10.62 87.59 7.60
N SER A 67 -10.34 88.61 6.78
CA SER A 67 -11.36 89.31 5.99
C SER A 67 -11.71 88.48 4.75
N PRO A 68 -12.87 88.66 4.10
CA PRO A 68 -13.10 88.14 2.76
C PRO A 68 -12.26 88.88 1.70
N ASN A 69 -12.08 90.19 1.87
CA ASN A 69 -11.77 91.08 0.74
C ASN A 69 -10.33 90.93 0.23
N VAL A 70 -10.19 90.88 -1.09
CA VAL A 70 -8.95 91.17 -1.83
C VAL A 70 -9.11 92.54 -2.46
N GLU A 71 -8.04 93.32 -2.46
CA GLU A 71 -7.99 94.60 -3.17
C GLU A 71 -6.73 94.65 -4.03
N VAL A 72 -6.90 94.93 -5.32
CA VAL A 72 -5.77 95.27 -6.19
C VAL A 72 -5.65 96.78 -6.25
N MET A 73 -4.42 97.29 -6.25
CA MET A 73 -4.14 98.72 -6.23
C MET A 73 -3.01 99.08 -7.19
N MET A 74 -3.03 100.30 -7.68
CA MET A 74 -1.92 100.93 -8.38
C MET A 74 -1.56 102.21 -7.63
N GLN A 75 -0.28 102.38 -7.29
CA GLN A 75 0.26 103.62 -6.73
C GLN A 75 1.26 104.23 -7.70
N THR A 76 1.23 105.56 -7.85
CA THR A 76 2.07 106.29 -8.82
C THR A 76 2.68 107.56 -8.21
N PRO A 77 3.82 108.04 -8.73
CA PRO A 77 4.45 109.27 -8.24
C PRO A 77 3.55 110.50 -8.43
N GLU A 78 3.56 111.37 -7.43
CA GLU A 78 2.70 112.56 -7.36
C GLU A 78 2.95 113.53 -8.52
N ASN A 79 1.89 114.18 -8.98
CA ASN A 79 1.88 115.20 -10.04
C ASN A 79 2.44 114.81 -11.43
N LYS A 80 2.71 113.52 -11.73
CA LYS A 80 3.08 113.12 -13.10
C LYS A 80 1.89 113.21 -14.09
N ARG A 81 1.89 114.27 -14.89
CA ARG A 81 1.24 114.40 -16.22
C ARG A 81 -0.30 114.31 -16.29
N GLY A 82 -0.98 114.45 -15.15
CA GLY A 82 -2.42 114.74 -15.10
C GLY A 82 -3.37 113.54 -15.25
N VAL A 83 -2.84 112.32 -15.40
CA VAL A 83 -3.58 111.05 -15.47
C VAL A 83 -4.73 111.01 -14.46
N THR A 84 -5.94 110.63 -14.91
CA THR A 84 -7.16 110.54 -14.07
C THR A 84 -7.59 109.10 -13.82
N GLY A 85 -7.12 108.16 -14.62
CA GLY A 85 -7.44 106.75 -14.53
C GLY A 85 -6.35 105.89 -15.14
N MET A 86 -6.32 104.60 -14.81
CA MET A 86 -5.35 103.66 -15.35
C MET A 86 -6.03 102.38 -15.79
N THR A 87 -5.37 101.63 -16.66
CA THR A 87 -5.75 100.25 -16.97
C THR A 87 -4.50 99.37 -16.98
N VAL A 88 -4.66 98.10 -16.60
CA VAL A 88 -3.58 97.12 -16.66
C VAL A 88 -4.06 95.92 -17.46
N THR A 89 -3.41 95.67 -18.59
CA THR A 89 -3.59 94.45 -19.37
C THR A 89 -2.45 93.47 -19.10
N ILE A 90 -2.73 92.18 -19.25
CA ILE A 90 -1.72 91.14 -19.31
C ILE A 90 -1.42 90.90 -20.79
N ALA A 91 -0.15 91.05 -21.22
CA ALA A 91 0.22 90.92 -22.62
C ALA A 91 -0.22 89.56 -23.21
N GLY A 92 -1.00 89.59 -24.30
CA GLY A 92 -1.55 88.39 -24.96
C GLY A 92 -2.83 87.82 -24.33
N VAL A 93 -3.46 88.50 -23.37
CA VAL A 93 -4.64 88.02 -22.62
C VAL A 93 -5.76 89.08 -22.67
N PRO A 94 -7.03 88.71 -22.89
CA PRO A 94 -8.13 89.67 -23.03
C PRO A 94 -8.60 90.30 -21.70
N ASN A 95 -8.12 89.83 -20.55
CA ASN A 95 -8.50 90.37 -19.24
C ASN A 95 -7.76 91.67 -18.95
N GLN A 96 -8.52 92.73 -18.69
CA GLN A 96 -8.04 94.07 -18.32
C GLN A 96 -8.58 94.44 -16.93
N LEU A 97 -7.70 94.91 -16.05
CA LEU A 97 -8.12 95.57 -14.81
C LEU A 97 -8.21 97.07 -15.05
N THR A 98 -9.33 97.68 -14.66
CA THR A 98 -9.53 99.13 -14.65
C THR A 98 -9.15 99.69 -13.28
N PHE A 99 -8.54 100.86 -13.23
CA PHE A 99 -8.07 101.49 -12.00
C PHE A 99 -8.56 102.94 -11.90
N ALA A 100 -9.42 103.21 -10.91
CA ALA A 100 -9.99 104.53 -10.64
C ALA A 100 -9.34 105.18 -9.41
N ASP A 101 -9.18 106.51 -9.40
CA ASP A 101 -8.57 107.26 -8.29
C ASP A 101 -9.39 107.09 -7.00
N ILE A 102 -8.72 106.76 -5.89
CA ILE A 102 -9.32 106.58 -4.56
C ILE A 102 -8.67 107.45 -3.47
N ASN A 103 -7.94 108.50 -3.83
CA ASN A 103 -7.53 109.53 -2.87
C ASN A 103 -7.69 110.98 -3.36
N GLY A 104 -8.14 111.20 -4.60
CA GLY A 104 -8.34 112.51 -5.21
C GLY A 104 -7.04 113.27 -5.50
N ARG A 105 -5.88 112.66 -5.20
CA ARG A 105 -4.53 113.19 -5.46
C ARG A 105 -3.86 112.48 -6.64
N LYS A 106 -4.56 111.60 -7.36
CA LYS A 106 -4.04 110.87 -8.52
C LYS A 106 -2.81 110.02 -8.23
N THR A 107 -2.60 109.64 -6.97
CA THR A 107 -1.44 108.85 -6.51
C THR A 107 -1.80 107.42 -6.10
N HIS A 108 -3.07 107.13 -5.82
CA HIS A 108 -3.54 105.78 -5.50
C HIS A 108 -4.85 105.47 -6.22
N TYR A 109 -4.90 104.30 -6.86
CA TYR A 109 -6.03 103.84 -7.65
C TYR A 109 -6.44 102.43 -7.22
N TRP A 110 -7.74 102.15 -7.21
CA TRP A 110 -8.29 100.83 -6.86
C TRP A 110 -8.71 100.05 -8.11
N GLY A 111 -8.36 98.77 -8.14
CA GLY A 111 -8.64 97.84 -9.22
C GLY A 111 -10.11 97.42 -9.26
N ILE A 112 -10.87 98.02 -10.17
CA ILE A 112 -12.20 97.62 -10.59
C ILE A 112 -12.03 96.54 -11.68
N GLY A 113 -12.10 95.29 -11.26
CA GLY A 113 -11.84 94.13 -12.11
C GLY A 113 -12.99 93.14 -12.14
N LYS A 114 -13.51 92.87 -13.34
CA LYS A 114 -14.23 91.62 -13.59
C LYS A 114 -13.20 90.47 -13.66
N ASN A 115 -13.60 89.27 -13.23
CA ASN A 115 -12.75 88.07 -13.31
C ASN A 115 -11.37 88.24 -12.63
N LEU A 116 -11.27 88.95 -11.51
CA LEU A 116 -10.00 89.18 -10.81
C LEU A 116 -9.32 87.87 -10.36
N SER A 117 -10.11 86.85 -10.00
CA SER A 117 -9.66 85.45 -9.85
C SER A 117 -8.91 84.92 -11.09
N SER A 118 -9.46 85.14 -12.29
CA SER A 118 -8.84 84.77 -13.57
C SER A 118 -7.56 85.56 -13.82
N PHE A 119 -7.59 86.87 -13.61
CA PHE A 119 -6.43 87.77 -13.76
C PHE A 119 -5.27 87.39 -12.82
N ILE A 120 -5.55 87.10 -11.55
CA ILE A 120 -4.57 86.59 -10.58
C ILE A 120 -4.02 85.22 -11.01
N ASN A 121 -4.86 84.30 -11.49
CA ASN A 121 -4.41 83.01 -11.97
C ASN A 121 -3.57 83.12 -13.27
N GLN A 122 -3.82 84.12 -14.12
CA GLN A 122 -3.03 84.40 -15.32
C GLN A 122 -1.66 85.00 -14.97
N MET A 123 -1.57 85.90 -13.98
CA MET A 123 -0.26 86.39 -13.49
C MET A 123 0.63 85.28 -12.90
N ARG A 124 0.07 84.12 -12.53
CA ARG A 124 0.82 82.98 -12.00
C ARG A 124 1.74 82.30 -13.02
N THR A 125 1.54 82.51 -14.33
CA THR A 125 2.27 81.79 -15.40
C THR A 125 3.65 82.36 -15.76
N GLU A 126 4.14 83.37 -15.01
CA GLU A 126 5.48 83.98 -15.08
C GLU A 126 5.95 84.59 -16.44
N SER A 127 5.19 84.42 -17.52
CA SER A 127 5.61 84.81 -18.88
C SER A 127 5.15 86.20 -19.38
N PRO A 128 3.93 86.70 -19.08
CA PRO A 128 3.50 87.99 -19.61
C PRO A 128 3.93 89.16 -18.71
N LYS A 129 4.17 90.33 -19.31
CA LYS A 129 4.31 91.59 -18.56
C LYS A 129 2.94 92.21 -18.31
N LEU A 130 2.79 92.91 -17.19
CA LEU A 130 1.66 93.80 -16.90
C LEU A 130 1.90 95.13 -17.61
N GLN A 131 1.07 95.46 -18.59
CA GLN A 131 1.14 96.73 -19.30
C GLN A 131 0.21 97.73 -18.62
N VAL A 132 0.78 98.58 -17.76
CA VAL A 132 0.07 99.66 -17.07
C VAL A 132 -0.01 100.86 -18.02
N ARG A 133 -1.20 101.24 -18.47
CA ARG A 133 -1.43 102.43 -19.31
C ARG A 133 -2.24 103.47 -18.54
N GLY A 134 -1.68 104.67 -18.40
CA GLY A 134 -2.41 105.84 -17.92
C GLY A 134 -3.44 106.33 -18.94
N VAL A 135 -4.54 106.90 -18.47
CA VAL A 135 -5.66 107.39 -19.27
C VAL A 135 -6.03 108.81 -18.79
N GLY A 136 -6.33 109.71 -19.74
CA GLY A 136 -6.75 111.10 -19.45
C GLY A 136 -5.62 112.07 -19.09
N GLY A 137 -4.36 111.70 -19.29
CA GLY A 137 -3.19 112.57 -19.13
C GLY A 137 -2.71 113.18 -20.45
N SER A 138 -1.72 114.08 -20.39
CA SER A 138 -1.19 114.76 -21.59
C SER A 138 -0.14 113.95 -22.38
N LYS A 139 0.30 112.80 -21.87
CA LYS A 139 1.09 111.79 -22.57
C LYS A 139 0.77 110.39 -22.04
N ASP A 140 0.32 109.50 -22.91
CA ASP A 140 0.14 108.08 -22.62
C ASP A 140 1.51 107.38 -22.49
N GLU A 141 2.04 107.29 -21.27
CA GLU A 141 3.14 106.38 -20.97
C GLU A 141 2.58 105.01 -20.55
N ALA A 142 3.18 103.96 -21.12
CA ALA A 142 2.93 102.57 -20.76
C ALA A 142 4.11 102.03 -19.94
N VAL A 143 3.83 101.55 -18.72
CA VAL A 143 4.84 100.98 -17.81
C VAL A 143 4.67 99.48 -17.74
N GLU A 144 5.68 98.75 -18.20
CA GLU A 144 5.68 97.28 -18.17
C GLU A 144 6.23 96.72 -16.85
N ILE A 145 5.36 96.32 -15.93
CA ILE A 145 5.73 95.64 -14.67
C ILE A 145 5.85 94.13 -14.94
N SER A 146 6.86 93.48 -14.37
CA SER A 146 7.11 92.04 -14.56
C SER A 146 6.21 91.17 -13.67
N THR A 147 5.80 89.99 -14.14
CA THR A 147 5.09 88.97 -13.33
C THR A 147 6.02 87.90 -12.74
N ARG A 148 7.31 87.89 -13.07
CA ARG A 148 8.25 86.85 -12.60
C ARG A 148 8.35 86.88 -11.07
N GLY A 149 8.12 85.74 -10.42
CA GLY A 149 8.07 85.62 -8.95
C GLY A 149 6.67 85.80 -8.34
N PHE A 150 5.70 86.31 -9.09
CA PHE A 150 4.32 86.53 -8.62
C PHE A 150 3.70 85.26 -8.03
N GLY A 151 3.76 84.12 -8.75
CA GLY A 151 3.16 82.86 -8.31
C GLY A 151 3.74 82.34 -6.98
N ALA A 152 5.00 82.61 -6.70
CA ALA A 152 5.65 82.26 -5.44
C ALA A 152 5.17 83.18 -4.29
N MET A 153 4.99 84.47 -4.54
CA MET A 153 4.44 85.41 -3.54
C MET A 153 2.94 85.16 -3.30
N LEU A 154 2.18 84.79 -4.34
CA LEU A 154 0.76 84.42 -4.23
C LEU A 154 0.56 83.21 -3.32
N THR A 155 1.36 82.16 -3.51
CA THR A 155 1.28 80.95 -2.68
C THR A 155 1.61 81.26 -1.21
N GLU A 156 2.67 82.05 -0.96
CA GLU A 156 3.05 82.47 0.39
C GLU A 156 1.96 83.33 1.07
N MET A 157 1.35 84.25 0.33
CA MET A 157 0.28 85.13 0.81
C MET A 157 -1.03 84.36 1.09
N GLN A 158 -1.38 83.39 0.26
CA GLN A 158 -2.51 82.48 0.50
C GLN A 158 -2.32 81.70 1.81
N ASN A 159 -1.15 81.08 1.99
CA ASN A 159 -0.82 80.31 3.19
C ASN A 159 -0.89 81.16 4.47
N ARG A 160 -0.28 82.35 4.48
CA ARG A 160 -0.18 83.20 5.67
C ARG A 160 -1.46 83.93 6.06
N CYS A 161 -2.23 84.34 5.05
CA CYS A 161 -3.24 85.39 5.21
C CYS A 161 -4.66 84.90 4.91
N ASN A 162 -4.78 83.73 4.29
CA ASN A 162 -6.02 83.09 3.89
C ASN A 162 -6.03 81.57 4.19
N ASN A 163 -5.13 81.11 5.08
CA ASN A 163 -4.99 79.71 5.52
C ASN A 163 -4.82 78.69 4.38
N GLY A 164 -4.16 79.09 3.29
CA GLY A 164 -3.93 78.26 2.10
C GLY A 164 -5.07 78.26 1.08
N ALA A 165 -6.22 78.85 1.40
CA ALA A 165 -7.30 79.03 0.43
C ALA A 165 -6.95 80.12 -0.61
N GLY A 166 -7.47 79.98 -1.84
CA GLY A 166 -7.33 80.99 -2.88
C GLY A 166 -7.83 82.36 -2.39
N LEU A 167 -7.04 83.42 -2.64
CA LEU A 167 -7.32 84.76 -2.06
C LEU A 167 -8.72 85.28 -2.39
N VAL A 168 -9.20 84.94 -3.59
CA VAL A 168 -10.44 85.40 -4.22
C VAL A 168 -11.45 84.25 -4.24
N ASN A 169 -12.73 84.54 -4.00
CA ASN A 169 -13.81 83.56 -4.15
C ASN A 169 -14.38 83.62 -5.59
N PRO A 170 -14.08 82.64 -6.47
CA PRO A 170 -14.46 82.71 -7.88
C PRO A 170 -15.98 82.56 -8.09
N GLU A 171 -16.69 81.86 -7.20
CA GLU A 171 -18.15 81.74 -7.27
C GLU A 171 -18.82 83.06 -6.87
N MET A 172 -18.29 83.76 -5.86
CA MET A 172 -18.73 85.11 -5.52
C MET A 172 -18.51 86.06 -6.71
N GLU A 173 -17.32 86.07 -7.31
CA GLU A 173 -17.04 86.95 -8.45
C GLU A 173 -17.91 86.63 -9.67
N ALA A 174 -18.03 85.35 -10.04
CA ALA A 174 -18.84 84.93 -11.17
C ALA A 174 -20.30 85.36 -10.99
N ASN A 175 -20.87 85.24 -9.79
CA ASN A 175 -22.26 85.63 -9.53
C ASN A 175 -22.43 87.15 -9.35
N PHE A 176 -21.52 87.84 -8.65
CA PHE A 176 -21.64 89.26 -8.32
C PHE A 176 -21.22 90.19 -9.47
N LEU A 177 -20.17 89.82 -10.22
CA LEU A 177 -19.57 90.64 -11.27
C LEU A 177 -20.01 90.21 -12.69
N ALA A 178 -20.90 89.21 -12.84
CA ALA A 178 -21.42 88.72 -14.12
C ALA A 178 -21.77 89.85 -15.12
N ALA A 179 -22.59 90.80 -14.67
CA ALA A 179 -23.15 91.89 -15.47
C ALA A 179 -22.26 93.15 -15.51
N VAL A 180 -21.07 93.12 -14.89
CA VAL A 180 -20.06 94.18 -15.08
C VAL A 180 -19.53 94.07 -16.51
N PRO A 181 -19.41 95.17 -17.27
CA PRO A 181 -18.78 95.13 -18.60
C PRO A 181 -17.33 94.65 -18.52
N ASP A 182 -16.85 93.95 -19.55
CA ASP A 182 -15.47 93.42 -19.58
C ASP A 182 -14.42 94.55 -19.68
N PHE A 183 -14.83 95.74 -20.13
CA PHE A 183 -14.10 96.99 -20.01
C PHE A 183 -14.92 98.04 -19.25
N VAL A 184 -14.35 98.54 -18.15
CA VAL A 184 -14.86 99.72 -17.44
C VAL A 184 -13.98 100.91 -17.80
N ASN A 185 -14.57 102.04 -18.18
CA ASN A 185 -13.82 103.28 -18.43
C ASN A 185 -13.43 103.92 -17.09
N PRO A 186 -12.14 104.05 -16.72
CA PRO A 186 -11.78 104.67 -15.44
C PRO A 186 -12.09 106.17 -15.40
N LEU A 187 -12.29 106.83 -16.55
CA LEU A 187 -12.61 108.26 -16.63
C LEU A 187 -14.03 108.61 -16.14
N THR A 188 -14.96 107.64 -16.05
CA THR A 188 -16.34 107.87 -15.59
C THR A 188 -16.52 107.62 -14.08
N ILE A 189 -15.42 107.38 -13.36
CA ILE A 189 -15.40 106.97 -11.96
C ILE A 189 -14.49 107.91 -11.17
N ASP A 190 -15.10 108.94 -10.58
CA ASP A 190 -14.42 109.83 -9.65
C ASP A 190 -14.14 109.16 -8.28
N PHE A 191 -13.38 109.86 -7.44
CA PHE A 191 -13.02 109.46 -6.08
C PHE A 191 -14.20 108.98 -5.21
N ASN A 192 -15.36 109.65 -5.30
CA ASN A 192 -16.54 109.29 -4.50
C ASN A 192 -17.18 108.01 -5.05
N LYS A 193 -17.38 107.92 -6.38
CA LYS A 193 -17.85 106.70 -7.05
C LYS A 193 -16.95 105.50 -6.73
N ALA A 194 -15.62 105.65 -6.86
CA ALA A 194 -14.66 104.59 -6.58
C ALA A 194 -14.72 104.12 -5.11
N THR A 195 -14.83 105.07 -4.17
CA THR A 195 -14.98 104.78 -2.73
C THR A 195 -16.28 104.03 -2.42
N GLN A 196 -17.40 104.43 -3.04
CA GLN A 196 -18.69 103.77 -2.88
C GLN A 196 -18.68 102.35 -3.46
N LEU A 197 -18.26 102.19 -4.72
CA LEU A 197 -18.12 100.89 -5.40
C LEU A 197 -17.30 99.91 -4.55
N ARG A 198 -16.17 100.37 -4.01
CA ARG A 198 -15.29 99.59 -3.15
C ARG A 198 -15.96 99.16 -1.84
N GLY A 199 -16.74 100.05 -1.21
CA GLY A 199 -17.54 99.74 -0.03
C GLY A 199 -18.65 98.70 -0.29
N ILE A 200 -19.31 98.79 -1.44
CA ILE A 200 -20.37 97.86 -1.86
C ILE A 200 -19.79 96.47 -2.16
N HIS A 201 -18.67 96.42 -2.90
CA HIS A 201 -17.92 95.19 -3.19
C HIS A 201 -17.45 94.49 -1.90
N ALA A 202 -16.90 95.26 -0.95
CA ALA A 202 -16.52 94.78 0.38
C ALA A 202 -17.72 94.21 1.18
N GLY A 203 -18.89 94.85 1.08
CA GLY A 203 -20.13 94.36 1.71
C GLY A 203 -20.62 93.05 1.09
N ALA A 204 -20.61 92.95 -0.24
CA ALA A 204 -21.02 91.77 -0.99
C ALA A 204 -20.16 90.55 -0.66
N TYR A 205 -18.85 90.75 -0.55
CA TYR A 205 -17.89 89.73 -0.15
C TYR A 205 -18.11 89.22 1.29
N ALA A 206 -18.54 90.10 2.20
CA ALA A 206 -18.91 89.72 3.57
C ALA A 206 -20.24 88.94 3.63
N ASP A 207 -21.26 89.37 2.87
CA ASP A 207 -22.54 88.66 2.79
C ASP A 207 -22.37 87.25 2.17
N ALA A 208 -21.54 87.12 1.11
CA ALA A 208 -21.24 85.84 0.46
C ALA A 208 -20.53 84.84 1.39
N ASN A 209 -19.47 85.25 2.09
CA ASN A 209 -18.80 84.36 3.06
C ASN A 209 -19.73 84.00 4.23
N GLN A 210 -20.64 84.90 4.63
CA GLN A 210 -21.61 84.62 5.67
C GLN A 210 -22.65 83.56 5.24
N ILE A 211 -23.00 83.46 3.96
CA ILE A 211 -23.85 82.38 3.41
C ILE A 211 -23.16 81.02 3.61
N VAL A 212 -21.92 80.87 3.17
CA VAL A 212 -21.15 79.61 3.26
C VAL A 212 -21.04 79.13 4.72
N MET A 213 -20.76 80.04 5.66
CA MET A 213 -20.79 79.71 7.09
C MET A 213 -22.17 79.24 7.56
N THR A 214 -23.25 79.90 7.12
CA THR A 214 -24.62 79.54 7.53
C THR A 214 -25.05 78.18 6.93
N GLN A 215 -24.59 77.84 5.72
CA GLN A 215 -24.79 76.51 5.13
C GLN A 215 -24.03 75.42 5.89
N ALA A 216 -22.82 75.69 6.37
CA ALA A 216 -22.08 74.76 7.24
C ALA A 216 -22.73 74.60 8.62
N GLU A 217 -23.26 75.68 9.21
CA GLU A 217 -24.08 75.62 10.44
C GLU A 217 -25.32 74.73 10.22
N LEU A 218 -26.07 74.92 9.11
CA LEU A 218 -27.22 74.10 8.74
C LEU A 218 -26.87 72.62 8.50
N ALA A 219 -25.77 72.33 7.81
CA ALA A 219 -25.34 70.95 7.56
C ALA A 219 -25.04 70.20 8.87
N ASN A 220 -24.44 70.88 9.86
CA ASN A 220 -24.23 70.32 11.19
C ASN A 220 -25.55 70.14 11.96
N ALA A 221 -26.49 71.07 11.85
CA ALA A 221 -27.83 70.95 12.44
C ALA A 221 -28.60 69.75 11.85
N ILE A 222 -28.54 69.51 10.53
CA ILE A 222 -29.14 68.33 9.90
C ILE A 222 -28.45 67.04 10.38
N LYS A 223 -27.11 67.02 10.43
CA LYS A 223 -26.32 65.84 10.81
C LYS A 223 -26.66 65.30 12.21
N LYS A 224 -27.05 66.17 13.15
CA LYS A 224 -27.55 65.82 14.49
C LYS A 224 -28.76 64.86 14.46
N TYR A 225 -29.59 64.91 13.40
CA TYR A 225 -30.80 64.09 13.24
C TYR A 225 -30.60 62.83 12.37
N GLN A 226 -29.40 62.64 11.80
CA GLN A 226 -29.12 61.46 10.97
C GLN A 226 -29.32 60.13 11.74
N PRO A 227 -28.80 59.95 12.98
CA PRO A 227 -28.96 58.67 13.69
C PRO A 227 -30.43 58.31 13.97
N LEU A 228 -31.28 59.31 14.25
CA LEU A 228 -32.72 59.12 14.46
C LEU A 228 -33.44 58.70 13.17
N THR A 229 -32.94 59.16 12.02
CA THR A 229 -33.45 58.80 10.69
C THR A 229 -33.04 57.36 10.33
N ASP A 230 -31.80 57.00 10.60
CA ASP A 230 -31.26 55.67 10.33
C ASP A 230 -31.94 54.62 11.21
N GLU A 231 -32.09 54.89 12.52
CA GLU A 231 -32.81 54.01 13.46
C GLU A 231 -34.29 53.83 13.06
N LEU A 232 -34.95 54.90 12.59
CA LEU A 232 -36.35 54.84 12.13
C LEU A 232 -36.49 53.94 10.89
N ASN A 233 -35.53 54.01 9.96
CA ASN A 233 -35.52 53.18 8.76
C ASN A 233 -35.22 51.71 9.09
N GLN A 234 -34.32 51.44 10.04
CA GLN A 234 -34.05 50.09 10.54
C GLN A 234 -35.27 49.50 11.27
N ASN A 235 -35.91 50.27 12.16
CA ASN A 235 -37.11 49.82 12.87
C ASN A 235 -38.27 49.52 11.90
N ARG A 236 -38.44 50.32 10.83
CA ARG A 236 -39.43 50.07 9.77
C ARG A 236 -39.14 48.81 8.96
N SER A 237 -37.89 48.55 8.58
CA SER A 237 -37.55 47.35 7.80
C SER A 237 -37.69 46.07 8.65
N THR A 238 -37.29 46.11 9.93
CA THR A 238 -37.50 45.01 10.88
C THR A 238 -38.99 44.75 11.14
N ALA A 239 -39.79 45.79 11.36
CA ALA A 239 -41.25 45.65 11.54
C ALA A 239 -41.91 45.04 10.30
N SER A 240 -41.53 45.48 9.10
CA SER A 240 -42.01 44.92 7.83
C SER A 240 -41.65 43.44 7.67
N TYR A 241 -40.44 43.03 8.05
CA TYR A 241 -40.04 41.62 7.99
C TYR A 241 -40.84 40.73 8.97
N ILE A 242 -41.03 41.19 10.21
CA ILE A 242 -41.86 40.49 11.20
C ILE A 242 -43.30 40.35 10.69
N GLN A 243 -43.89 41.45 10.21
CA GLN A 243 -45.29 41.49 9.75
C GLN A 243 -45.53 40.65 8.48
N ASN A 244 -44.62 40.70 7.51
CA ASN A 244 -44.82 40.10 6.18
C ASN A 244 -44.15 38.74 5.99
N THR A 245 -43.35 38.26 6.95
CA THR A 245 -42.65 36.97 6.84
C THR A 245 -42.76 36.14 8.12
N SER A 246 -42.19 36.59 9.23
CA SER A 246 -42.08 35.74 10.44
C SER A 246 -43.43 35.43 11.09
N LEU A 247 -44.31 36.41 11.21
CA LEU A 247 -45.63 36.24 11.83
C LEU A 247 -46.56 35.33 10.99
N PRO A 248 -46.71 35.51 9.66
CA PRO A 248 -47.43 34.56 8.81
C PRO A 248 -46.89 33.13 8.85
N GLN A 249 -45.57 32.93 8.94
CA GLN A 249 -44.95 31.61 9.03
C GLN A 249 -45.25 30.91 10.37
N ALA A 250 -45.23 31.65 11.48
CA ALA A 250 -45.61 31.12 12.79
C ALA A 250 -47.11 30.77 12.85
N GLN A 251 -47.97 31.61 12.26
CA GLN A 251 -49.41 31.38 12.17
C GLN A 251 -49.78 30.18 11.30
N SER A 252 -49.14 29.99 10.14
CA SER A 252 -49.40 28.82 9.28
C SER A 252 -48.96 27.51 9.92
N SER A 253 -47.81 27.53 10.62
CA SER A 253 -47.29 26.40 11.40
C SER A 253 -48.24 26.01 12.54
N LEU A 254 -48.75 27.01 13.28
CA LEU A 254 -49.75 26.82 14.34
C LEU A 254 -51.04 26.19 13.80
N ALA A 255 -51.56 26.71 12.68
CA ALA A 255 -52.75 26.16 12.02
C ALA A 255 -52.54 24.73 11.50
N GLN A 256 -51.32 24.38 11.04
CA GLN A 256 -50.98 23.01 10.65
C GLN A 256 -50.97 22.06 11.84
N ALA A 257 -50.37 22.45 12.97
CA ALA A 257 -50.38 21.65 14.20
C ALA A 257 -51.81 21.38 14.69
N GLN A 258 -52.68 22.41 14.66
CA GLN A 258 -54.09 22.28 15.04
C GLN A 258 -54.89 21.35 14.11
N ARG A 259 -54.62 21.36 12.79
CA ARG A 259 -55.22 20.39 11.85
C ARG A 259 -54.79 18.96 12.14
N ILE A 260 -53.50 18.72 12.34
CA ILE A 260 -52.96 17.39 12.71
C ILE A 260 -53.61 16.88 14.01
N GLN A 261 -53.88 17.77 14.97
CA GLN A 261 -54.61 17.38 16.19
C GLN A 261 -56.07 16.98 15.92
N ALA A 262 -56.79 17.73 15.08
CA ALA A 262 -58.18 17.43 14.77
C ALA A 262 -58.33 16.14 13.94
N GLU A 263 -57.56 16.02 12.87
CA GLU A 263 -57.55 14.88 11.95
C GLU A 263 -57.04 13.61 12.65
N GLY A 264 -55.92 13.71 13.39
CA GLY A 264 -55.33 12.59 14.12
C GLY A 264 -56.27 12.00 15.19
N ARG A 265 -57.00 12.85 15.95
CA ARG A 265 -58.02 12.38 16.89
C ARG A 265 -59.18 11.68 16.17
N GLY A 266 -59.59 12.18 15.00
CA GLY A 266 -60.61 11.56 14.15
C GLY A 266 -60.21 10.17 13.66
N GLU A 267 -59.00 10.01 13.12
CA GLU A 267 -58.50 8.73 12.63
C GLU A 267 -58.22 7.71 13.74
N ILE A 268 -57.68 8.14 14.88
CA ILE A 268 -57.52 7.25 16.05
C ILE A 268 -58.88 6.70 16.49
N SER A 269 -59.92 7.55 16.56
CA SER A 269 -61.29 7.14 16.88
C SER A 269 -61.88 6.15 15.86
N ARG A 270 -61.63 6.36 14.56
CA ARG A 270 -62.02 5.43 13.48
C ARG A 270 -61.35 4.06 13.63
N ILE A 271 -60.07 4.02 13.96
CA ILE A 271 -59.32 2.76 14.14
C ILE A 271 -59.76 2.05 15.43
N ASP A 272 -59.99 2.78 16.53
CA ASP A 272 -60.51 2.20 17.77
C ASP A 272 -61.91 1.62 17.62
N ALA A 273 -62.75 2.16 16.73
CA ALA A 273 -64.03 1.55 16.37
C ALA A 273 -63.87 0.25 15.53
N GLN A 274 -62.78 0.07 14.80
CA GLN A 274 -62.50 -1.12 13.98
C GLN A 274 -61.88 -2.27 14.78
N ILE A 275 -61.02 -1.98 15.77
CA ILE A 275 -60.29 -2.98 16.57
C ILE A 275 -61.21 -4.05 17.20
N PRO A 276 -62.37 -3.72 17.81
CA PRO A 276 -63.31 -4.73 18.32
C PRO A 276 -63.80 -5.71 17.24
N GLY A 277 -64.13 -5.21 16.05
CA GLY A 277 -64.56 -6.05 14.93
C GLY A 277 -63.46 -6.98 14.41
N LEU A 278 -62.20 -6.53 14.44
CA LEU A 278 -61.04 -7.37 14.10
C LEU A 278 -60.79 -8.45 15.18
N ASN A 279 -60.94 -8.12 16.46
CA ASN A 279 -60.88 -9.10 17.56
C ASN A 279 -61.96 -10.18 17.42
N THR A 280 -63.21 -9.81 17.09
CA THR A 280 -64.30 -10.78 16.85
C THR A 280 -64.02 -11.67 15.63
N LYS A 281 -63.40 -11.15 14.56
CA LYS A 281 -62.95 -11.97 13.44
C LYS A 281 -61.90 -13.00 13.87
N ILE A 282 -60.87 -12.58 14.61
CA ILE A 282 -59.83 -13.50 15.13
C ILE A 282 -60.46 -14.60 15.99
N GLN A 283 -61.39 -14.27 16.90
CA GLN A 283 -62.10 -15.24 17.73
C GLN A 283 -62.92 -16.25 16.90
N ASN A 284 -63.60 -15.79 15.84
CA ASN A 284 -64.37 -16.66 14.94
C ASN A 284 -63.45 -17.56 14.10
N SER A 285 -62.36 -17.02 13.55
CA SER A 285 -61.36 -17.76 12.75
C SER A 285 -60.60 -18.79 13.61
N GLN A 286 -60.28 -18.46 14.87
CA GLN A 286 -59.73 -19.37 15.86
C GLN A 286 -60.71 -20.52 16.15
N LYS A 287 -61.97 -20.20 16.47
CA LYS A 287 -63.01 -21.22 16.70
C LYS A 287 -63.24 -22.12 15.49
N ALA A 288 -63.18 -21.58 14.27
CA ALA A 288 -63.29 -22.36 13.04
C ALA A 288 -62.09 -23.31 12.86
N HIS A 289 -60.87 -22.82 13.09
CA HIS A 289 -59.66 -23.65 13.08
C HIS A 289 -59.73 -24.79 14.12
N ASP A 290 -60.11 -24.48 15.35
CA ASP A 290 -60.15 -25.48 16.42
C ASP A 290 -61.26 -26.52 16.20
N THR A 291 -62.38 -26.10 15.58
CA THR A 291 -63.43 -27.02 15.11
C THR A 291 -62.94 -27.94 14.00
N ALA A 292 -62.22 -27.41 13.00
CA ALA A 292 -61.63 -28.21 11.93
C ALA A 292 -60.56 -29.18 12.48
N ARG A 293 -59.74 -28.73 13.42
CA ARG A 293 -58.70 -29.52 14.09
C ARG A 293 -59.32 -30.66 14.90
N ALA A 294 -60.37 -30.38 15.67
CA ALA A 294 -61.12 -31.39 16.41
C ALA A 294 -61.83 -32.41 15.49
N ALA A 295 -62.27 -32.00 14.29
CA ALA A 295 -62.86 -32.90 13.31
C ALA A 295 -61.83 -33.81 12.59
N LEU A 296 -60.54 -33.44 12.60
CA LEU A 296 -59.44 -34.22 12.05
C LEU A 296 -58.78 -35.14 13.09
N ALA A 297 -58.57 -34.66 14.32
CA ALA A 297 -57.77 -35.32 15.36
C ALA A 297 -58.11 -36.81 15.62
N PRO A 298 -59.39 -37.26 15.69
CA PRO A 298 -59.74 -38.67 15.90
C PRO A 298 -59.25 -39.62 14.80
N HIS A 299 -58.89 -39.09 13.63
CA HIS A 299 -58.46 -39.86 12.46
C HIS A 299 -56.93 -39.91 12.32
N GLU A 300 -56.18 -39.00 12.97
CA GLU A 300 -54.73 -38.92 12.81
C GLU A 300 -53.97 -40.20 13.21
N PRO A 301 -54.31 -40.91 14.30
CA PRO A 301 -53.61 -42.15 14.68
C PRO A 301 -53.72 -43.25 13.62
N GLU A 302 -54.91 -43.41 13.02
CA GLU A 302 -55.17 -44.45 12.03
C GLU A 302 -54.57 -44.11 10.66
N PHE A 303 -54.63 -42.83 10.26
CA PHE A 303 -53.90 -42.35 9.08
C PHE A 303 -52.40 -42.61 9.21
N ASN A 304 -51.82 -42.27 10.37
CA ASN A 304 -50.41 -42.50 10.66
C ASN A 304 -50.07 -44.00 10.69
N ARG A 305 -50.91 -44.85 11.30
CA ARG A 305 -50.74 -46.32 11.30
C ARG A 305 -50.67 -46.87 9.88
N LEU A 306 -51.60 -46.49 9.02
CA LEU A 306 -51.66 -46.94 7.63
C LEU A 306 -50.46 -46.43 6.81
N ASN A 307 -50.07 -45.16 6.99
CA ASN A 307 -48.94 -44.56 6.28
C ASN A 307 -47.59 -45.18 6.72
N SER A 308 -47.37 -45.37 8.02
CA SER A 308 -46.18 -46.09 8.53
C SER A 308 -46.15 -47.57 8.10
N GLY A 309 -47.32 -48.23 8.05
CA GLY A 309 -47.44 -49.59 7.52
C GLY A 309 -47.04 -49.67 6.03
N LEU A 310 -47.44 -48.69 5.22
CA LEU A 310 -47.07 -48.59 3.82
C LEU A 310 -45.55 -48.44 3.65
N SER A 311 -44.92 -47.54 4.40
CA SER A 311 -43.45 -47.37 4.40
C SER A 311 -42.71 -48.63 4.86
N GLY A 312 -43.24 -49.35 5.85
CA GLY A 312 -42.70 -50.64 6.29
C GLY A 312 -42.74 -51.69 5.19
N ALA A 313 -43.89 -51.85 4.52
CA ALA A 313 -44.05 -52.80 3.42
C ALA A 313 -43.16 -52.44 2.20
N GLN A 314 -42.99 -51.14 1.90
CA GLN A 314 -42.05 -50.64 0.89
C GLN A 314 -40.59 -50.98 1.23
N SER A 315 -40.19 -50.84 2.50
CA SER A 315 -38.85 -51.21 2.97
C SER A 315 -38.60 -52.72 2.82
N ASN A 316 -39.58 -53.55 3.21
CA ASN A 316 -39.50 -55.01 3.08
C ASN A 316 -39.37 -55.44 1.60
N LEU A 317 -40.11 -54.80 0.69
CA LEU A 317 -40.00 -55.05 -0.75
C LEU A 317 -38.58 -54.73 -1.27
N SER A 318 -38.04 -53.56 -0.91
CA SER A 318 -36.70 -53.13 -1.33
C SER A 318 -35.60 -54.08 -0.82
N GLN A 319 -35.68 -54.51 0.44
CA GLN A 319 -34.77 -55.49 1.02
C GLN A 319 -34.82 -56.85 0.31
N ALA A 320 -36.02 -57.38 0.05
CA ALA A 320 -36.20 -58.65 -0.64
C ALA A 320 -35.72 -58.59 -2.12
N GLN A 321 -35.97 -57.48 -2.82
CA GLN A 321 -35.44 -57.24 -4.16
C GLN A 321 -33.90 -57.19 -4.17
N SER A 322 -33.30 -56.50 -3.20
CA SER A 322 -31.84 -56.43 -3.05
C SER A 322 -31.22 -57.81 -2.75
N ARG A 323 -31.89 -58.63 -1.92
CA ARG A 323 -31.45 -60.00 -1.63
C ARG A 323 -31.55 -60.91 -2.86
N LEU A 324 -32.62 -60.80 -3.66
CA LEU A 324 -32.75 -61.57 -4.90
C LEU A 324 -31.65 -61.21 -5.91
N ALA A 325 -31.37 -59.93 -6.11
CA ALA A 325 -30.31 -59.47 -7.01
C ALA A 325 -28.92 -59.98 -6.57
N TYR A 326 -28.64 -60.00 -5.25
CA TYR A 326 -27.42 -60.59 -4.70
C TYR A 326 -27.35 -62.11 -4.97
N ILE A 327 -28.44 -62.85 -4.74
CA ILE A 327 -28.52 -64.30 -5.00
C ILE A 327 -28.23 -64.59 -6.48
N GLU A 328 -28.83 -63.84 -7.40
CA GLU A 328 -28.68 -64.07 -8.84
C GLU A 328 -27.26 -63.72 -9.34
N ASP A 329 -26.61 -62.70 -8.78
CA ASP A 329 -25.19 -62.41 -9.08
C ASP A 329 -24.23 -63.47 -8.50
N ARG A 330 -24.43 -63.91 -7.25
CA ARG A 330 -23.61 -64.98 -6.65
C ARG A 330 -23.75 -66.31 -7.40
N LEU A 331 -24.96 -66.66 -7.84
CA LEU A 331 -25.18 -67.84 -8.68
C LEU A 331 -24.44 -67.70 -10.02
N ARG A 332 -24.55 -66.55 -10.70
CA ARG A 332 -23.87 -66.26 -11.97
C ARG A 332 -22.34 -66.32 -11.85
N THR A 333 -21.77 -65.61 -10.89
CA THR A 333 -20.31 -65.56 -10.66
C THR A 333 -19.76 -66.89 -10.17
N GLY A 334 -20.51 -67.64 -9.35
CA GLY A 334 -20.21 -69.01 -8.97
C GLY A 334 -20.08 -69.95 -10.18
N SER A 335 -21.04 -69.93 -11.10
CA SER A 335 -21.01 -70.79 -12.31
C SER A 335 -19.81 -70.48 -13.22
N GLN A 336 -19.45 -69.20 -13.35
CA GLN A 336 -18.27 -68.77 -14.10
C GLN A 336 -16.98 -69.26 -13.42
N ARG A 337 -16.88 -69.15 -12.08
CA ARG A 337 -15.72 -69.64 -11.32
C ARG A 337 -15.59 -71.16 -11.37
N ILE A 338 -16.70 -71.90 -11.24
CA ILE A 338 -16.72 -73.38 -11.38
C ILE A 338 -16.24 -73.80 -12.77
N SER A 339 -16.72 -73.15 -13.83
CA SER A 339 -16.27 -73.40 -15.21
C SER A 339 -14.78 -73.12 -15.40
N SER A 340 -14.29 -71.99 -14.87
CA SER A 340 -12.88 -71.59 -14.95
C SER A 340 -11.97 -72.55 -14.19
N LEU A 341 -12.34 -72.97 -12.98
CA LEU A 341 -11.60 -73.93 -12.16
C LEU A 341 -11.58 -75.33 -12.77
N SER A 342 -12.70 -75.77 -13.35
CA SER A 342 -12.78 -77.04 -14.06
C SER A 342 -11.85 -77.06 -15.28
N TYR A 343 -11.78 -75.95 -16.03
CA TYR A 343 -10.82 -75.79 -17.13
C TYR A 343 -9.37 -75.75 -16.65
N GLU A 344 -9.08 -75.09 -15.53
CA GLU A 344 -7.76 -75.06 -14.90
C GLU A 344 -7.30 -76.47 -14.51
N ALA A 345 -8.11 -77.23 -13.76
CA ALA A 345 -7.81 -78.61 -13.36
C ALA A 345 -7.59 -79.52 -14.57
N ASN A 346 -8.50 -79.50 -15.56
CA ASN A 346 -8.38 -80.28 -16.79
C ASN A 346 -7.15 -79.90 -17.64
N THR A 347 -6.55 -78.73 -17.43
CA THR A 347 -5.33 -78.27 -18.12
C THR A 347 -4.08 -78.67 -17.34
N LEU A 348 -4.09 -78.52 -16.01
CA LEU A 348 -3.04 -79.01 -15.12
C LEU A 348 -2.88 -80.53 -15.22
N GLU A 349 -3.97 -81.31 -15.30
CA GLU A 349 -3.92 -82.76 -15.45
C GLU A 349 -3.25 -83.21 -16.76
N ARG A 350 -3.45 -82.46 -17.85
CA ARG A 350 -2.73 -82.69 -19.12
C ARG A 350 -1.25 -82.33 -19.00
N SER A 351 -0.91 -81.23 -18.33
CA SER A 351 0.49 -80.84 -18.07
C SER A 351 1.22 -81.83 -17.16
N LEU A 352 0.56 -82.30 -16.11
CA LEU A 352 1.02 -83.33 -15.17
C LEU A 352 1.26 -84.67 -15.90
N SER A 353 0.38 -85.06 -16.81
CA SER A 353 0.56 -86.26 -17.64
C SER A 353 1.83 -86.15 -18.51
N GLN A 354 2.04 -85.00 -19.16
CA GLN A 354 3.27 -84.72 -19.91
C GLN A 354 4.52 -84.75 -19.00
N LYS A 355 4.50 -84.02 -17.88
CA LYS A 355 5.61 -83.93 -16.93
C LYS A 355 5.98 -85.27 -16.30
N ARG A 356 5.05 -86.24 -16.19
CA ARG A 356 5.36 -87.61 -15.76
C ARG A 356 6.17 -88.37 -16.81
N ASN A 357 5.94 -88.12 -18.10
CA ASN A 357 6.80 -88.65 -19.17
C ASN A 357 8.17 -87.96 -19.14
N ASP A 358 8.21 -86.63 -19.02
CA ASP A 358 9.45 -85.84 -18.92
C ASP A 358 10.31 -86.30 -17.73
N MET A 359 9.68 -86.60 -16.58
CA MET A 359 10.34 -87.17 -15.39
C MET A 359 11.01 -88.52 -15.69
N SER A 360 10.34 -89.40 -16.44
CA SER A 360 10.89 -90.70 -16.84
C SER A 360 12.09 -90.57 -17.78
N TYR A 361 12.06 -89.60 -18.70
CA TYR A 361 13.21 -89.26 -19.56
C TYR A 361 14.37 -88.66 -18.76
N ALA A 362 14.11 -87.70 -17.87
CA ALA A 362 15.13 -87.09 -17.01
C ALA A 362 15.76 -88.11 -16.05
N GLN A 363 14.98 -89.04 -15.50
CA GLN A 363 15.50 -90.13 -14.66
C GLN A 363 16.41 -91.06 -15.48
N SER A 364 15.98 -91.45 -16.68
CA SER A 364 16.79 -92.25 -17.61
C SER A 364 18.11 -91.55 -18.01
N ALA A 365 18.12 -90.22 -18.07
CA ALA A 365 19.32 -89.42 -18.34
C ALA A 365 20.25 -89.33 -17.11
N TYR A 366 19.69 -89.12 -15.91
CA TYR A 366 20.43 -89.14 -14.65
C TYR A 366 21.08 -90.51 -14.40
N ASP A 367 20.32 -91.60 -14.55
CA ASP A 367 20.80 -92.97 -14.39
C ASP A 367 21.90 -93.31 -15.42
N ARG A 368 21.94 -92.64 -16.57
CA ARG A 368 23.03 -92.76 -17.55
C ARG A 368 24.27 -92.00 -17.10
N ALA A 369 24.13 -90.71 -16.75
CA ALA A 369 25.25 -89.88 -16.33
C ALA A 369 25.93 -90.39 -15.05
N SER A 370 25.14 -90.88 -14.09
CA SER A 370 25.65 -91.50 -12.85
C SER A 370 26.42 -92.80 -13.15
N ARG A 371 25.93 -93.63 -14.09
CA ARG A 371 26.66 -94.81 -14.58
C ARG A 371 27.97 -94.42 -15.28
N GLU A 372 27.94 -93.46 -16.20
CA GLU A 372 29.13 -92.92 -16.88
C GLU A 372 30.21 -92.50 -15.86
N ARG A 373 29.86 -91.63 -14.88
CA ARG A 373 30.81 -91.25 -13.82
C ARG A 373 31.29 -92.44 -12.99
N SER A 374 30.40 -93.31 -12.53
CA SER A 374 30.76 -94.44 -11.66
C SER A 374 31.72 -95.44 -12.33
N SER A 375 31.66 -95.54 -13.67
CA SER A 375 32.57 -96.38 -14.46
C SER A 375 33.95 -95.76 -14.69
N TYR A 376 34.10 -94.44 -14.53
CA TYR A 376 35.35 -93.73 -14.77
C TYR A 376 36.30 -93.84 -13.57
N ASN A 377 37.17 -94.85 -13.58
CA ASN A 377 38.19 -95.03 -12.56
C ASN A 377 39.42 -94.12 -12.83
N VAL A 378 39.49 -93.01 -12.07
CA VAL A 378 40.57 -92.01 -12.14
C VAL A 378 41.97 -92.63 -12.01
N SER A 379 42.18 -93.58 -11.09
CA SER A 379 43.50 -94.21 -10.92
C SER A 379 43.88 -95.06 -12.14
N TYR A 380 42.93 -95.80 -12.70
CA TYR A 380 43.14 -96.61 -13.89
C TYR A 380 43.51 -95.75 -15.10
N GLU A 381 42.75 -94.67 -15.36
CA GLU A 381 43.03 -93.76 -16.49
C GLU A 381 44.33 -92.97 -16.31
N ARG A 382 44.65 -92.53 -15.08
CA ARG A 382 45.95 -91.93 -14.74
C ARG A 382 47.09 -92.86 -15.11
N ASP A 383 47.08 -94.09 -14.60
CA ASP A 383 48.14 -95.06 -14.82
C ASP A 383 48.20 -95.56 -16.27
N ARG A 384 47.06 -95.60 -16.97
CA ARG A 384 46.96 -95.90 -18.40
C ARG A 384 47.65 -94.82 -19.23
N ARG A 385 47.36 -93.54 -18.97
CA ARG A 385 47.98 -92.41 -19.67
C ARG A 385 49.47 -92.26 -19.35
N LEU A 386 49.87 -92.41 -18.09
CA LEU A 386 51.28 -92.39 -17.69
C LEU A 386 52.12 -93.45 -18.40
N ARG A 387 51.62 -94.70 -18.47
CA ARG A 387 52.30 -95.78 -19.21
C ARG A 387 52.30 -95.56 -20.73
N GLY A 388 51.30 -94.87 -21.27
CA GLY A 388 51.26 -94.46 -22.68
C GLY A 388 52.14 -93.24 -23.03
N HIS A 389 52.56 -92.44 -22.04
CA HIS A 389 53.27 -91.20 -22.28
C HIS A 389 54.77 -91.44 -22.58
N PHE A 390 55.14 -91.44 -23.87
CA PHE A 390 56.49 -91.76 -24.34
C PHE A 390 57.63 -91.02 -23.60
N GLU A 391 57.47 -89.72 -23.36
CA GLU A 391 58.48 -88.92 -22.63
C GLU A 391 58.65 -89.37 -21.17
N TYR A 392 57.58 -89.84 -20.52
CA TYR A 392 57.59 -90.25 -19.11
C TYR A 392 58.43 -91.52 -18.90
N SER A 393 58.14 -92.55 -19.71
CA SER A 393 58.88 -93.82 -19.68
C SER A 393 60.37 -93.64 -20.00
N ARG A 394 60.72 -92.70 -20.90
CA ARG A 394 62.10 -92.32 -21.16
C ARG A 394 62.75 -91.64 -19.96
N LEU A 395 62.11 -90.59 -19.41
CA LEU A 395 62.65 -89.83 -18.29
C LEU A 395 62.84 -90.69 -17.03
N GLN A 396 62.00 -91.71 -16.79
CA GLN A 396 62.25 -92.67 -15.70
C GLN A 396 63.58 -93.42 -15.86
N SER A 397 64.02 -93.71 -17.09
CA SER A 397 65.32 -94.34 -17.37
C SER A 397 66.48 -93.33 -17.19
N ASP A 398 66.27 -92.10 -17.63
CA ASP A 398 67.23 -91.00 -17.46
C ASP A 398 67.41 -90.65 -15.97
N LEU A 399 66.35 -90.74 -15.15
CA LEU A 399 66.40 -90.49 -13.70
C LEU A 399 67.23 -91.55 -12.97
N ARG A 400 67.04 -92.84 -13.26
CA ARG A 400 67.85 -93.93 -12.69
C ARG A 400 69.33 -93.77 -13.03
N SER A 401 69.61 -93.27 -14.24
CA SER A 401 70.97 -92.97 -14.69
C SER A 401 71.57 -91.79 -13.90
N ALA A 402 70.78 -90.74 -13.65
CA ALA A 402 71.18 -89.60 -12.83
C ALA A 402 71.36 -89.94 -11.33
N ASP A 403 70.50 -90.79 -10.75
CA ASP A 403 70.66 -91.31 -9.38
C ASP A 403 71.98 -92.08 -9.21
N ASN A 404 72.36 -92.91 -10.19
CA ASN A 404 73.62 -93.65 -10.17
C ASN A 404 74.84 -92.71 -10.27
N ASN A 405 74.77 -91.67 -11.12
CA ASN A 405 75.81 -90.65 -11.24
C ASN A 405 75.97 -89.85 -9.94
N LEU A 406 74.86 -89.48 -9.29
CA LEU A 406 74.86 -88.76 -8.01
C LEU A 406 75.53 -89.58 -6.91
N ARG A 407 75.13 -90.84 -6.72
CA ARG A 407 75.74 -91.74 -5.71
C ARG A 407 77.24 -91.93 -5.92
N SER A 408 77.69 -91.99 -7.18
CA SER A 408 79.11 -92.08 -7.52
C SER A 408 79.88 -90.82 -7.05
N ALA A 409 79.33 -89.63 -7.26
CA ALA A 409 79.91 -88.38 -6.77
C ALA A 409 79.86 -88.27 -5.23
N GLU A 410 78.77 -88.68 -4.59
CA GLU A 410 78.60 -88.64 -3.13
C GLU A 410 79.63 -89.51 -2.41
N MET A 411 79.98 -90.68 -2.95
CA MET A 411 81.06 -91.51 -2.40
C MET A 411 82.43 -90.85 -2.51
N GLN A 412 82.71 -90.13 -3.60
CA GLN A 412 83.95 -89.35 -3.76
C GLN A 412 84.00 -88.20 -2.73
N GLU A 413 82.89 -87.51 -2.48
CA GLU A 413 82.83 -86.49 -1.43
C GLU A 413 83.05 -87.08 -0.03
N GLN A 414 82.40 -88.21 0.29
CA GLN A 414 82.52 -88.84 1.60
C GLN A 414 83.93 -89.40 1.84
N GLN A 415 84.64 -89.83 0.79
CA GLN A 415 86.05 -90.21 0.88
C GLN A 415 86.94 -89.00 1.21
N ALA A 416 86.80 -87.89 0.46
CA ALA A 416 87.55 -86.65 0.72
C ALA A 416 87.25 -86.05 2.11
N ARG A 417 86.02 -86.20 2.63
CA ARG A 417 85.68 -85.83 4.03
C ARG A 417 86.43 -86.67 5.06
N ARG A 418 86.48 -88.00 4.87
CA ARG A 418 87.17 -88.89 5.81
C ARG A 418 88.66 -88.60 5.88
N GLU A 419 89.30 -88.32 4.74
CA GLU A 419 90.70 -87.88 4.68
C GLU A 419 90.92 -86.58 5.47
N ARG A 420 90.04 -85.59 5.32
CA ARG A 420 90.07 -84.34 6.12
C ARG A 420 89.89 -84.60 7.62
N ASP A 421 88.86 -85.36 8.00
CA ASP A 421 88.45 -85.49 9.41
C ASP A 421 89.39 -86.34 10.25
N GLN A 422 90.12 -87.28 9.63
CA GLN A 422 91.23 -87.97 10.30
C GLN A 422 92.33 -86.98 10.70
N ILE A 423 92.70 -86.05 9.82
CA ILE A 423 93.71 -85.01 10.08
C ILE A 423 93.26 -84.05 11.20
N ASP A 424 92.00 -83.60 11.20
CA ASP A 424 91.47 -82.71 12.24
C ASP A 424 91.41 -83.39 13.63
N SER A 425 91.05 -84.67 13.70
CA SER A 425 90.96 -85.41 14.97
C SER A 425 92.32 -85.52 15.70
N GLN A 426 93.40 -85.73 14.94
CA GLN A 426 94.78 -85.81 15.44
C GLN A 426 95.25 -84.48 16.05
N LEU A 427 94.72 -83.34 15.59
CA LEU A 427 95.06 -82.01 16.09
C LEU A 427 94.48 -81.72 17.50
N ARG A 428 93.36 -82.37 17.86
CA ARG A 428 92.56 -82.03 19.05
C ARG A 428 93.02 -82.70 20.34
N GLN A 429 93.55 -83.93 20.27
CA GLN A 429 93.93 -84.71 21.48
C GLN A 429 95.19 -84.16 22.20
N CYS A 430 95.91 -83.20 21.60
CA CYS A 430 97.18 -82.61 22.06
C CYS A 430 97.12 -81.81 23.40
N ARG A 431 96.09 -81.96 24.26
CA ARG A 431 95.58 -80.83 25.11
C ARG A 431 95.37 -81.06 26.64
N VAL A 432 94.26 -81.65 27.15
CA VAL A 432 93.84 -81.48 28.60
C VAL A 432 93.13 -82.69 29.27
N GLN A 433 93.43 -82.92 30.56
CA GLN A 433 92.62 -83.53 31.65
C GLN A 433 93.09 -82.88 33.01
N PRO A 434 92.71 -83.25 34.27
CA PRO A 434 91.90 -84.35 34.88
C PRO A 434 90.58 -83.80 35.50
N MET A 435 89.78 -84.29 36.51
CA MET A 435 89.35 -85.53 37.25
C MET A 435 88.16 -85.08 38.19
N MET A 436 87.38 -85.84 38.98
CA MET A 436 87.11 -87.27 39.33
C MET A 436 85.69 -87.35 40.00
N ALA A 437 85.22 -88.55 40.42
CA ALA A 437 83.95 -88.87 41.13
C ALA A 437 82.64 -88.62 40.33
N GLU A 438 81.78 -89.57 39.88
CA GLU A 438 81.37 -90.96 40.25
C GLU A 438 80.26 -91.01 41.34
N GLY A 439 79.17 -91.81 41.27
CA GLY A 439 78.62 -92.72 40.23
C GLY A 439 77.39 -92.16 39.47
N ASP A 440 76.25 -92.83 39.23
CA ASP A 440 75.80 -94.24 39.47
C ASP A 440 74.57 -94.60 38.54
N MET A 441 73.81 -95.70 38.80
CA MET A 441 72.92 -96.38 37.81
C MET A 441 71.47 -96.70 38.27
N THR A 442 70.54 -96.97 37.30
CA THR A 442 69.67 -98.19 37.15
C THR A 442 68.43 -97.98 36.23
N VAL A 443 67.57 -99.01 36.04
CA VAL A 443 66.63 -99.21 34.90
C VAL A 443 65.30 -99.90 35.33
N ALA A 444 64.14 -99.53 34.75
CA ALA A 444 62.90 -100.37 34.71
C ALA A 444 61.83 -99.90 33.67
N GLN A 445 60.86 -100.78 33.33
CA GLN A 445 59.67 -100.51 32.46
C GLN A 445 58.36 -100.87 33.19
N VAL A 446 57.25 -100.10 33.02
CA VAL A 446 55.87 -100.45 33.47
C VAL A 446 54.78 -99.81 32.54
N ARG A 447 53.54 -100.31 32.61
CA ARG A 447 52.25 -99.90 31.96
C ARG A 447 51.12 -99.90 33.05
N PRO A 448 49.89 -99.34 32.87
CA PRO A 448 49.05 -99.36 31.64
C PRO A 448 48.02 -98.18 31.45
N ASP A 449 47.03 -98.41 30.55
CA ASP A 449 45.62 -97.93 30.54
C ASP A 449 45.20 -96.44 30.34
N GLY A 450 43.90 -96.25 30.02
CA GLY A 450 43.15 -94.98 29.86
C GLY A 450 42.32 -94.61 31.10
N PRO A 451 41.11 -93.97 31.05
CA PRO A 451 40.24 -93.50 29.93
C PRO A 451 40.14 -91.94 29.92
N GLY A 452 39.18 -91.19 29.35
CA GLY A 452 38.03 -91.41 28.42
C GLY A 452 36.82 -90.48 28.69
N PHE A 453 35.75 -90.60 27.88
CA PHE A 453 34.44 -89.87 27.91
C PHE A 453 34.38 -88.35 27.60
N GLY A 454 33.32 -87.94 26.90
CA GLY A 454 32.93 -86.52 26.69
C GLY A 454 32.37 -86.18 25.30
N GLY A 455 31.05 -85.95 25.18
CA GLY A 455 30.39 -85.31 24.02
C GLY A 455 29.39 -84.26 24.52
N PRO A 456 28.33 -83.84 23.77
CA PRO A 456 28.01 -84.04 22.35
C PRO A 456 27.87 -82.68 21.59
N GLY A 457 27.50 -82.66 20.31
CA GLY A 457 27.25 -81.38 19.61
C GLY A 457 26.60 -81.42 18.21
N GLY A 458 26.04 -80.27 17.83
CA GLY A 458 25.49 -79.86 16.53
C GLY A 458 25.05 -78.38 16.61
N PRO A 459 24.42 -77.76 15.59
CA PRO A 459 24.14 -78.22 14.23
C PRO A 459 24.62 -77.26 13.09
N ARG A 460 24.46 -77.72 11.83
CA ARG A 460 24.20 -77.04 10.52
C ARG A 460 23.98 -75.49 10.44
N PRO A 461 24.10 -74.83 9.25
CA PRO A 461 24.74 -75.20 7.97
C PRO A 461 25.58 -74.03 7.30
N PRO A 462 25.46 -73.56 6.01
CA PRO A 462 26.66 -73.34 5.18
C PRO A 462 26.83 -71.93 4.53
N GLY A 463 27.94 -71.72 3.81
CA GLY A 463 28.10 -70.57 2.90
C GLY A 463 29.20 -70.77 1.86
N GLY A 464 28.87 -70.62 0.56
CA GLY A 464 29.82 -70.76 -0.55
C GLY A 464 29.15 -70.44 -1.90
N GLY A 465 29.37 -69.22 -2.40
CA GLY A 465 28.84 -68.74 -3.68
C GLY A 465 29.94 -68.48 -4.74
N PRO A 466 29.59 -68.42 -6.04
CA PRO A 466 30.57 -68.53 -7.13
C PRO A 466 31.09 -67.18 -7.66
N GLY A 467 32.17 -67.25 -8.45
CA GLY A 467 32.73 -66.11 -9.20
C GLY A 467 32.79 -66.35 -10.72
N GLY A 468 33.45 -65.42 -11.43
CA GLY A 468 33.74 -65.42 -12.87
C GLY A 468 34.17 -64.01 -13.32
N PRO A 469 34.32 -63.71 -14.64
CA PRO A 469 34.54 -64.62 -15.77
C PRO A 469 35.59 -64.12 -16.82
N ARG A 470 36.24 -65.05 -17.56
CA ARG A 470 37.03 -64.83 -18.81
C ARG A 470 38.30 -63.92 -18.68
N PRO A 471 39.13 -63.72 -19.74
CA PRO A 471 39.37 -64.49 -20.99
C PRO A 471 40.83 -65.03 -21.11
N PRO A 472 41.18 -65.80 -22.17
CA PRO A 472 42.56 -66.29 -22.38
C PRO A 472 43.41 -65.41 -23.33
N GLY A 473 44.73 -65.44 -23.13
CA GLY A 473 45.78 -64.97 -24.04
C GLY A 473 46.99 -65.91 -23.96
N GLY A 474 47.82 -66.00 -25.01
CA GLY A 474 48.86 -67.04 -25.13
C GLY A 474 50.28 -66.53 -25.42
N GLY A 475 51.25 -67.46 -25.43
CA GLY A 475 52.66 -67.22 -25.79
C GLY A 475 53.64 -68.18 -25.10
N GLY A 476 54.68 -68.62 -25.81
CA GLY A 476 55.94 -69.17 -25.25
C GLY A 476 57.09 -68.19 -25.53
N PRO A 477 58.35 -68.62 -25.80
CA PRO A 477 59.04 -69.90 -25.54
C PRO A 477 60.44 -69.68 -24.85
N GLY A 478 61.37 -70.65 -24.83
CA GLY A 478 62.78 -70.40 -24.43
C GLY A 478 63.70 -71.64 -24.27
N HIS A 479 65.02 -71.48 -24.51
CA HIS A 479 66.07 -72.54 -24.47
C HIS A 479 67.33 -72.11 -23.67
N GLY A 480 68.23 -73.04 -23.26
CA GLY A 480 69.63 -72.71 -22.89
C GLY A 480 70.43 -73.75 -22.05
N GLY A 481 71.76 -73.84 -22.27
CA GLY A 481 72.79 -74.49 -21.42
C GLY A 481 73.99 -73.50 -21.24
N PRO A 482 75.30 -73.88 -21.20
CA PRO A 482 75.98 -75.16 -20.86
C PRO A 482 77.34 -75.01 -20.04
N GLY A 483 77.95 -76.13 -19.59
CA GLY A 483 79.42 -76.46 -19.46
C GLY A 483 80.50 -75.61 -18.72
N GLY A 484 81.49 -76.25 -18.06
CA GLY A 484 82.78 -75.65 -17.58
C GLY A 484 83.71 -76.56 -16.68
N PRO A 485 85.08 -76.43 -16.62
CA PRO A 485 85.96 -77.52 -16.07
C PRO A 485 87.26 -77.21 -15.22
N ARG A 486 87.82 -78.26 -14.55
CA ARG A 486 89.25 -78.50 -14.08
C ARG A 486 89.83 -77.65 -12.89
N PRO A 487 91.10 -77.82 -12.41
CA PRO A 487 91.86 -78.97 -11.80
C PRO A 487 92.49 -78.56 -10.39
N PRO A 488 93.64 -79.04 -9.82
CA PRO A 488 94.43 -80.31 -9.83
C PRO A 488 94.58 -80.97 -8.39
N GLY A 489 95.66 -81.69 -8.03
CA GLY A 489 95.86 -82.33 -6.68
C GLY A 489 97.32 -82.39 -6.14
N GLY A 490 97.58 -83.02 -4.96
CA GLY A 490 98.92 -83.18 -4.34
C GLY A 490 98.97 -83.98 -2.99
N PRO A 491 100.16 -84.39 -2.45
CA PRO A 491 100.30 -85.59 -1.58
C PRO A 491 101.09 -85.48 -0.24
N GLY A 492 101.05 -86.53 0.62
CA GLY A 492 102.11 -86.88 1.61
C GLY A 492 101.76 -86.92 3.13
N GLY A 493 102.44 -87.76 3.92
CA GLY A 493 102.32 -87.84 5.41
C GLY A 493 103.32 -88.81 6.12
N PRO A 494 103.60 -88.67 7.46
CA PRO A 494 104.46 -89.60 8.24
C PRO A 494 103.94 -90.00 9.66
N VAL A 495 104.67 -90.87 10.41
CA VAL A 495 104.38 -91.27 11.84
C VAL A 495 105.72 -91.56 12.64
N PRO A 496 105.76 -91.87 13.97
CA PRO A 496 106.74 -91.32 14.94
C PRO A 496 107.73 -92.39 15.51
N PRO A 497 108.53 -92.19 16.63
CA PRO A 497 108.03 -92.24 18.03
C PRO A 497 108.91 -91.53 19.12
N THR A 498 108.69 -91.90 20.41
CA THR A 498 109.54 -91.76 21.64
C THR A 498 109.69 -90.41 22.39
N PRO A 499 109.95 -90.40 23.74
CA PRO A 499 109.55 -89.31 24.66
C PRO A 499 110.71 -88.77 25.57
N PRO A 500 110.48 -87.96 26.64
CA PRO A 500 109.33 -87.12 27.03
C PRO A 500 109.68 -85.63 27.36
N ALA A 501 108.96 -84.65 26.79
CA ALA A 501 108.92 -83.25 27.23
C ALA A 501 107.64 -82.54 26.70
N PRO A 502 107.17 -81.40 27.26
CA PRO A 502 105.85 -80.84 26.93
C PRO A 502 105.78 -79.89 25.70
N ARG A 503 104.86 -80.20 24.76
CA ARG A 503 104.13 -79.35 23.77
C ARG A 503 104.81 -78.80 22.48
N ASP A 504 104.35 -79.28 21.31
CA ASP A 504 103.91 -78.50 20.11
C ASP A 504 103.05 -79.41 19.17
N CYS A 505 102.28 -78.88 18.22
CA CYS A 505 101.31 -79.65 17.39
C CYS A 505 101.18 -79.22 15.88
N SER A 506 102.17 -78.52 15.29
CA SER A 506 101.97 -77.67 14.08
C SER A 506 101.89 -78.32 12.66
N HIS A 507 102.38 -79.56 12.42
CA HIS A 507 102.43 -80.13 11.05
C HIS A 507 101.05 -80.35 10.40
N LEU A 508 100.05 -80.76 11.19
CA LEU A 508 98.75 -81.26 10.73
C LEU A 508 97.90 -80.20 10.00
N GLU A 509 98.11 -78.92 10.28
CA GLU A 509 97.31 -77.81 9.73
C GLU A 509 97.43 -77.67 8.20
N ARG A 510 98.60 -78.02 7.62
CA ARG A 510 98.81 -77.88 6.17
C ARG A 510 98.15 -78.98 5.33
N SER A 511 98.17 -80.23 5.80
CA SER A 511 97.51 -81.35 5.08
C SER A 511 95.99 -81.16 5.04
N LEU A 512 95.42 -80.56 6.09
CA LEU A 512 94.01 -80.21 6.20
C LEU A 512 93.55 -79.27 5.06
N LEU A 513 94.40 -78.34 4.62
CA LEU A 513 94.09 -77.38 3.56
C LEU A 513 93.97 -78.05 2.18
N SER A 514 94.83 -79.03 1.87
CA SER A 514 94.76 -79.80 0.61
C SER A 514 93.50 -80.68 0.56
N ALA A 515 93.20 -81.37 1.67
CA ALA A 515 91.99 -82.17 1.82
C ALA A 515 90.72 -81.32 1.61
N ASN A 516 90.69 -80.09 2.12
CA ASN A 516 89.58 -79.15 1.90
C ASN A 516 89.38 -78.76 0.42
N GLN A 517 90.44 -78.62 -0.39
CA GLN A 517 90.30 -78.31 -1.82
C GLN A 517 89.76 -79.49 -2.65
N ASN A 518 90.26 -80.71 -2.39
CA ASN A 518 89.74 -81.90 -3.06
C ASN A 518 88.27 -82.14 -2.67
N LEU A 519 87.92 -81.87 -1.41
CA LEU A 519 86.55 -81.93 -0.92
C LEU A 519 85.61 -80.95 -1.64
N GLU A 520 86.00 -79.70 -1.92
CA GLU A 520 85.12 -78.80 -2.69
C GLU A 520 84.89 -79.27 -4.13
N ARG A 521 85.89 -79.83 -4.83
CA ARG A 521 85.63 -80.38 -6.19
C ARG A 521 84.72 -81.60 -6.16
N ALA A 522 84.81 -82.43 -5.13
CA ALA A 522 83.89 -83.55 -4.94
C ALA A 522 82.46 -83.06 -4.62
N LYS A 523 82.32 -82.03 -3.78
CA LYS A 523 81.04 -81.32 -3.57
C LYS A 523 80.49 -80.73 -4.86
N ASP A 524 81.31 -80.16 -5.74
CA ASP A 524 80.86 -79.65 -7.04
C ASP A 524 80.37 -80.75 -7.99
N ALA A 525 81.02 -81.92 -7.99
CA ALA A 525 80.51 -83.09 -8.70
C ALA A 525 79.14 -83.54 -8.16
N VAL A 526 78.96 -83.57 -6.82
CA VAL A 526 77.67 -83.86 -6.16
C VAL A 526 76.61 -82.81 -6.51
N ARG A 527 76.93 -81.51 -6.42
CA ARG A 527 76.06 -80.40 -6.82
C ARG A 527 75.59 -80.56 -8.27
N SER A 528 76.51 -80.86 -9.19
CA SER A 528 76.22 -81.03 -10.63
C SER A 528 75.33 -82.24 -10.92
N ALA A 529 75.66 -83.42 -10.37
CA ALA A 529 74.86 -84.63 -10.56
C ALA A 529 73.47 -84.52 -9.89
N SER A 530 73.40 -83.88 -8.72
CA SER A 530 72.14 -83.56 -8.03
C SER A 530 71.27 -82.63 -8.88
N ASN A 531 71.85 -81.57 -9.45
CA ASN A 531 71.13 -80.67 -10.37
C ASN A 531 70.56 -81.42 -11.59
N GLN A 532 71.35 -82.29 -12.24
CA GLN A 532 70.85 -83.09 -13.37
C GLN A 532 69.70 -84.01 -12.95
N ARG A 533 69.83 -84.71 -11.82
CA ARG A 533 68.81 -85.57 -11.22
C ARG A 533 67.52 -84.80 -10.90
N ASN A 534 67.66 -83.60 -10.33
CA ASN A 534 66.55 -82.73 -9.97
C ASN A 534 65.83 -82.17 -11.21
N MET A 535 66.54 -81.88 -12.31
CA MET A 535 65.88 -81.52 -13.58
C MET A 535 65.00 -82.65 -14.12
N VAL A 536 65.52 -83.88 -14.19
CA VAL A 536 64.76 -85.03 -14.70
C VAL A 536 63.56 -85.34 -13.79
N SER A 537 63.74 -85.32 -12.46
CA SER A 537 62.63 -85.49 -11.50
C SER A 537 61.59 -84.38 -11.63
N SER A 538 61.99 -83.11 -11.78
CA SER A 538 61.07 -81.99 -12.00
C SER A 538 60.23 -82.17 -13.28
N ARG A 539 60.83 -82.70 -14.35
CA ARG A 539 60.15 -82.99 -15.62
C ARG A 539 59.17 -84.16 -15.52
N ILE A 540 59.53 -85.23 -14.81
CA ILE A 540 58.62 -86.33 -14.46
C ILE A 540 57.42 -85.78 -13.68
N ASN A 541 57.67 -85.00 -12.62
CA ASN A 541 56.64 -84.36 -11.81
C ASN A 541 55.80 -83.34 -12.61
N GLN A 542 56.30 -82.79 -13.72
CA GLN A 542 55.52 -81.94 -14.63
C GLN A 542 54.50 -82.78 -15.42
N ILE A 543 54.95 -83.88 -16.03
CA ILE A 543 54.10 -84.77 -16.82
C ILE A 543 53.03 -85.44 -15.95
N GLU A 544 53.38 -85.89 -14.74
CA GLU A 544 52.39 -86.45 -13.80
C GLU A 544 51.28 -85.45 -13.50
N ARG A 545 51.63 -84.20 -13.14
CA ARG A 545 50.64 -83.14 -12.90
C ARG A 545 49.82 -82.79 -14.14
N GLN A 546 50.37 -82.90 -15.35
CA GLN A 546 49.59 -82.69 -16.58
C GLN A 546 48.54 -83.78 -16.78
N ILE A 547 48.93 -85.05 -16.64
CA ILE A 547 48.01 -86.19 -16.78
C ILE A 547 46.98 -86.23 -15.64
N ASP A 548 47.39 -85.93 -14.41
CA ASP A 548 46.47 -85.77 -13.27
C ASP A 548 45.45 -84.65 -13.54
N ASN A 549 45.87 -83.50 -14.08
CA ASN A 549 44.95 -82.42 -14.44
C ASN A 549 43.96 -82.84 -15.55
N GLU A 550 44.41 -83.58 -16.57
CA GLU A 550 43.52 -84.08 -17.63
C GLU A 550 42.46 -85.06 -17.11
N VAL A 551 42.88 -86.09 -16.36
CA VAL A 551 41.99 -87.14 -15.86
C VAL A 551 41.01 -86.59 -14.82
N ASN A 552 41.46 -85.69 -13.95
CA ASN A 552 40.57 -85.00 -13.00
C ASN A 552 39.64 -83.99 -13.71
N SER A 553 40.06 -83.37 -14.82
CA SER A 553 39.19 -82.52 -15.64
C SER A 553 38.08 -83.32 -16.30
N GLU A 554 38.39 -84.48 -16.91
CA GLU A 554 37.40 -85.35 -17.52
C GLU A 554 36.42 -85.94 -16.48
N TYR A 555 36.91 -86.39 -15.33
CA TYR A 555 36.06 -86.80 -14.20
C TYR A 555 35.15 -85.64 -13.74
N SER A 556 35.68 -84.41 -13.69
CA SER A 556 34.89 -83.21 -13.35
C SER A 556 33.79 -82.90 -14.38
N VAL A 557 34.01 -83.19 -15.66
CA VAL A 557 32.96 -83.09 -16.69
C VAL A 557 31.84 -84.12 -16.44
N LEU A 558 32.18 -85.35 -16.05
CA LEU A 558 31.20 -86.40 -15.72
C LEU A 558 30.39 -86.05 -14.46
N VAL A 559 31.04 -85.52 -13.40
CA VAL A 559 30.35 -84.98 -12.21
C VAL A 559 29.38 -83.87 -12.60
N ASN A 560 29.82 -82.90 -13.42
CA ASN A 560 28.95 -81.80 -13.86
C ASN A 560 27.74 -82.26 -14.68
N ARG A 561 27.87 -83.33 -15.49
CA ARG A 561 26.76 -83.94 -16.23
C ARG A 561 25.75 -84.61 -15.31
N GLU A 562 26.20 -85.39 -14.32
CA GLU A 562 25.30 -86.01 -13.33
C GLU A 562 24.54 -84.94 -12.53
N ASP A 563 25.22 -83.90 -12.06
CA ASP A 563 24.58 -82.78 -11.35
C ASP A 563 23.63 -81.97 -12.26
N GLN A 564 23.89 -81.85 -13.56
CA GLN A 564 22.95 -81.23 -14.51
C GLN A 564 21.66 -82.05 -14.65
N ALA A 565 21.78 -83.35 -14.94
CA ALA A 565 20.63 -84.24 -15.06
C ALA A 565 19.83 -84.33 -13.74
N ARG A 566 20.52 -84.35 -12.58
CA ARG A 566 19.88 -84.33 -11.27
C ARG A 566 19.08 -83.05 -11.03
N ARG A 567 19.64 -81.87 -11.36
CA ARG A 567 18.93 -80.59 -11.21
C ARG A 567 17.72 -80.47 -12.14
N GLU A 568 17.74 -81.14 -13.30
CA GLU A 568 16.59 -81.25 -14.19
C GLU A 568 15.50 -82.16 -13.61
N LEU A 569 15.88 -83.33 -13.09
CA LEU A 569 15.00 -84.26 -12.36
C LEU A 569 14.31 -83.57 -11.16
N ASP A 570 15.08 -82.86 -10.33
CA ASP A 570 14.57 -82.12 -9.17
C ASP A 570 13.58 -81.01 -9.59
N ARG A 571 13.82 -80.31 -10.71
CA ARG A 571 12.89 -79.29 -11.26
C ARG A 571 11.56 -79.91 -11.69
N ILE A 572 11.60 -81.01 -12.44
CA ILE A 572 10.39 -81.69 -12.92
C ILE A 572 9.60 -82.25 -11.74
N ALA A 573 10.28 -82.91 -10.77
CA ALA A 573 9.65 -83.43 -9.56
C ALA A 573 9.01 -82.34 -8.68
N ASN A 574 9.63 -81.16 -8.57
CA ASN A 574 9.05 -80.02 -7.87
C ASN A 574 7.85 -79.43 -8.62
N SER A 575 7.88 -79.37 -9.96
CA SER A 575 6.74 -78.88 -10.76
C SER A 575 5.56 -79.85 -10.70
N LEU A 576 5.80 -81.17 -10.76
CA LEU A 576 4.76 -82.20 -10.58
C LEU A 576 4.04 -82.03 -9.23
N ARG A 577 4.80 -81.92 -8.12
CA ARG A 577 4.21 -81.70 -6.78
C ARG A 577 3.44 -80.38 -6.67
N SER A 578 3.82 -79.35 -7.42
CA SER A 578 3.07 -78.08 -7.50
C SER A 578 1.74 -78.25 -8.22
N ASP A 579 1.74 -78.90 -9.40
CA ASP A 579 0.53 -79.15 -10.19
C ASP A 579 -0.44 -80.08 -9.43
N GLU A 580 0.06 -81.16 -8.82
CA GLU A 580 -0.72 -82.11 -8.01
C GLU A 580 -1.38 -81.42 -6.82
N SER A 581 -0.65 -80.55 -6.13
CA SER A 581 -1.19 -79.73 -5.03
C SER A 581 -2.29 -78.78 -5.51
N ARG A 582 -2.10 -78.11 -6.66
CA ARG A 582 -3.09 -77.19 -7.24
C ARG A 582 -4.36 -77.93 -7.71
N ILE A 583 -4.23 -79.07 -8.39
CA ILE A 583 -5.37 -79.92 -8.79
C ILE A 583 -6.14 -80.38 -7.55
N SER A 584 -5.43 -80.81 -6.49
CA SER A 584 -6.03 -81.23 -5.22
C SER A 584 -6.83 -80.10 -4.56
N GLN A 585 -6.25 -78.89 -4.49
CA GLN A 585 -6.94 -77.70 -3.99
C GLN A 585 -8.23 -77.40 -4.79
N ILE A 586 -8.15 -77.41 -6.13
CA ILE A 586 -9.30 -77.14 -6.99
C ILE A 586 -10.41 -78.18 -6.78
N ARG A 587 -10.09 -79.48 -6.90
CA ARG A 587 -11.06 -80.58 -6.88
C ARG A 587 -11.68 -80.83 -5.50
N TYR A 588 -10.90 -80.72 -4.42
CA TYR A 588 -11.35 -81.10 -3.09
C TYR A 588 -11.70 -79.92 -2.16
N THR A 589 -11.34 -78.67 -2.52
CA THR A 589 -11.66 -77.50 -1.69
C THR A 589 -12.43 -76.40 -2.41
N GLU A 590 -11.97 -75.90 -3.58
CA GLU A 590 -12.64 -74.77 -4.24
C GLU A 590 -13.97 -75.16 -4.90
N LEU A 591 -13.99 -76.21 -5.73
CA LEU A 591 -15.22 -76.64 -6.42
C LEU A 591 -16.31 -77.08 -5.41
N PRO A 592 -16.06 -77.96 -4.42
CA PRO A 592 -17.10 -78.37 -3.47
C PRO A 592 -17.55 -77.27 -2.52
N ALA A 593 -16.79 -76.18 -2.36
CA ALA A 593 -17.25 -74.99 -1.62
C ALA A 593 -18.25 -74.17 -2.46
N LEU A 594 -17.92 -73.91 -3.72
CA LEU A 594 -18.78 -73.16 -4.65
C LEU A 594 -20.08 -73.90 -4.96
N GLU A 595 -20.04 -75.23 -5.14
CA GLU A 595 -21.23 -76.07 -5.37
C GLU A 595 -22.19 -76.04 -4.17
N ARG A 596 -21.66 -76.06 -2.93
CA ARG A 596 -22.46 -75.89 -1.71
C ARG A 596 -23.05 -74.48 -1.58
N GLU A 597 -22.30 -73.44 -1.93
CA GLU A 597 -22.82 -72.07 -1.94
C GLU A 597 -23.94 -71.93 -2.97
N GLN A 598 -23.75 -72.42 -4.20
CA GLN A 598 -24.79 -72.41 -5.24
C GLN A 598 -26.04 -73.21 -4.83
N SER A 599 -25.88 -74.36 -4.18
CA SER A 599 -27.00 -75.15 -3.67
C SER A 599 -27.79 -74.38 -2.61
N SER A 600 -27.10 -73.72 -1.67
CA SER A 600 -27.71 -72.89 -0.64
C SER A 600 -28.50 -71.70 -1.23
N LEU A 601 -27.86 -70.95 -2.14
CA LEU A 601 -28.45 -69.79 -2.81
C LEU A 601 -29.63 -70.18 -3.72
N THR A 602 -29.56 -71.35 -4.37
CA THR A 602 -30.66 -71.90 -5.18
C THR A 602 -31.87 -72.26 -4.32
N ASN A 603 -31.64 -72.79 -3.11
CA ASN A 603 -32.70 -73.10 -2.14
C ASN A 603 -33.28 -71.84 -1.46
N GLU A 604 -32.52 -70.75 -1.34
CA GLU A 604 -32.96 -69.47 -0.77
C GLU A 604 -33.74 -68.60 -1.78
N ARG A 605 -33.48 -68.76 -3.08
CA ARG A 605 -34.11 -67.97 -4.15
C ARG A 605 -35.65 -67.99 -4.10
N PRO A 606 -36.35 -69.14 -3.93
CA PRO A 606 -37.81 -69.19 -3.91
C PRO A 606 -38.42 -68.46 -2.70
N SER A 607 -37.82 -68.56 -1.51
CA SER A 607 -38.34 -67.85 -0.32
C SER A 607 -38.14 -66.34 -0.43
N THR A 608 -37.05 -65.90 -1.05
CA THR A 608 -36.81 -64.49 -1.36
C THR A 608 -37.82 -63.96 -2.39
N GLN A 609 -38.14 -64.75 -3.43
CA GLN A 609 -39.17 -64.41 -4.40
C GLN A 609 -40.57 -64.35 -3.77
N GLN A 610 -40.89 -65.29 -2.87
CA GLN A 610 -42.13 -65.28 -2.09
C GLN A 610 -42.23 -64.02 -1.20
N ALA A 611 -41.13 -63.59 -0.57
CA ALA A 611 -41.09 -62.36 0.22
C ALA A 611 -41.35 -61.09 -0.61
N ILE A 612 -40.86 -61.03 -1.86
CA ILE A 612 -41.17 -59.96 -2.82
C ILE A 612 -42.68 -59.93 -3.11
N SER A 613 -43.28 -61.07 -3.46
CA SER A 613 -44.72 -61.16 -3.76
C SER A 613 -45.59 -60.81 -2.54
N GLN A 614 -45.19 -61.24 -1.34
CA GLN A 614 -45.87 -60.90 -0.10
C GLN A 614 -45.82 -59.38 0.17
N ALA A 615 -44.64 -58.76 0.08
CA ALA A 615 -44.49 -57.32 0.29
C ALA A 615 -45.27 -56.49 -0.76
N GLN A 616 -45.33 -56.95 -2.03
CA GLN A 616 -46.18 -56.34 -3.06
C GLN A 616 -47.67 -56.44 -2.73
N ALA A 617 -48.12 -57.59 -2.21
CA ALA A 617 -49.51 -57.78 -1.77
C ALA A 617 -49.84 -56.91 -0.54
N ASP A 618 -48.92 -56.77 0.42
CA ASP A 618 -49.07 -55.90 1.59
C ASP A 618 -49.13 -54.41 1.20
N ILE A 619 -48.24 -53.95 0.31
CA ILE A 619 -48.29 -52.59 -0.27
C ILE A 619 -49.63 -52.35 -0.96
N SER A 620 -50.12 -53.33 -1.75
CA SER A 620 -51.38 -53.21 -2.47
C SER A 620 -52.58 -53.14 -1.53
N ARG A 621 -52.60 -53.98 -0.49
CA ARG A 621 -53.64 -53.99 0.55
C ARG A 621 -53.65 -52.68 1.33
N ILE A 622 -52.51 -52.22 1.82
CA ILE A 622 -52.41 -51.01 2.64
C ILE A 622 -52.75 -49.75 1.82
N ASN A 623 -52.39 -49.69 0.53
CA ASN A 623 -52.86 -48.59 -0.34
C ASN A 623 -54.39 -48.60 -0.52
N GLN A 624 -55.03 -49.77 -0.63
CA GLN A 624 -56.49 -49.86 -0.67
C GLN A 624 -57.13 -49.48 0.67
N GLU A 625 -56.56 -49.90 1.81
CA GLU A 625 -56.99 -49.49 3.15
C GLU A 625 -56.88 -47.96 3.32
N LEU A 626 -55.73 -47.36 2.98
CA LEU A 626 -55.47 -45.92 3.04
C LEU A 626 -56.41 -45.11 2.13
N THR A 627 -56.69 -45.61 0.92
CA THR A 627 -57.64 -44.99 -0.01
C THR A 627 -59.07 -45.04 0.55
N ARG A 628 -59.52 -46.22 1.00
CA ARG A 628 -60.85 -46.40 1.61
C ARG A 628 -61.01 -45.53 2.85
N PHE A 629 -59.97 -45.46 3.70
CA PHE A 629 -59.92 -44.62 4.89
C PHE A 629 -60.03 -43.13 4.54
N LYS A 630 -59.26 -42.63 3.57
CA LYS A 630 -59.34 -41.24 3.10
C LYS A 630 -60.75 -40.90 2.61
N SER A 631 -61.35 -41.76 1.78
CA SER A 631 -62.70 -41.57 1.25
C SER A 631 -63.78 -41.63 2.32
N SER A 632 -63.73 -42.59 3.25
CA SER A 632 -64.77 -42.80 4.27
C SER A 632 -64.72 -41.77 5.40
N THR A 633 -63.53 -41.37 5.84
CA THR A 633 -63.36 -40.35 6.88
C THR A 633 -63.47 -38.92 6.35
N GLY A 634 -63.34 -38.73 5.03
CA GLY A 634 -63.21 -37.43 4.39
C GLY A 634 -61.89 -36.72 4.70
N TRP A 635 -60.83 -37.49 4.99
CA TRP A 635 -59.53 -37.02 5.51
C TRP A 635 -58.99 -35.78 4.79
N ASP A 636 -58.88 -35.82 3.45
CA ASP A 636 -58.23 -34.76 2.68
C ASP A 636 -58.99 -33.42 2.80
N ARG A 637 -60.32 -33.46 2.78
CA ARG A 637 -61.18 -32.27 3.01
C ARG A 637 -61.07 -31.72 4.43
N LYS A 638 -60.86 -32.58 5.44
CA LYS A 638 -60.64 -32.17 6.84
C LYS A 638 -59.26 -31.52 7.00
N ALA A 639 -58.22 -32.08 6.40
CA ALA A 639 -56.88 -31.51 6.40
C ALA A 639 -56.82 -30.15 5.69
N GLU A 640 -57.44 -30.04 4.52
CA GLU A 640 -57.61 -28.78 3.78
C GLU A 640 -58.38 -27.73 4.60
N SER A 641 -59.46 -28.14 5.29
CA SER A 641 -60.22 -27.24 6.17
C SER A 641 -59.38 -26.68 7.32
N VAL A 642 -58.51 -27.48 7.95
CA VAL A 642 -57.55 -27.00 8.97
C VAL A 642 -56.56 -26.00 8.38
N GLN A 643 -56.00 -26.28 7.20
CA GLN A 643 -55.04 -25.39 6.54
C GLN A 643 -55.69 -24.05 6.14
N SER A 644 -56.90 -24.09 5.58
CA SER A 644 -57.65 -22.91 5.14
C SER A 644 -58.06 -22.01 6.32
N THR A 645 -58.64 -22.60 7.37
CA THR A 645 -59.03 -21.85 8.58
C THR A 645 -57.83 -21.25 9.32
N ARG A 646 -56.69 -21.95 9.34
CA ARG A 646 -55.42 -21.41 9.84
C ARG A 646 -54.95 -20.19 9.04
N ALA A 647 -54.93 -20.27 7.70
CA ALA A 647 -54.51 -19.15 6.85
C ALA A 647 -55.43 -17.93 6.99
N GLN A 648 -56.72 -18.13 7.24
CA GLN A 648 -57.67 -17.05 7.56
C GLN A 648 -57.35 -16.42 8.93
N LEU A 649 -57.12 -17.23 9.97
CA LEU A 649 -56.73 -16.75 11.31
C LEU A 649 -55.43 -15.92 11.26
N GLU A 650 -54.38 -16.41 10.58
CA GLU A 650 -53.12 -15.70 10.37
C GLU A 650 -53.30 -14.40 9.55
N THR A 651 -54.40 -14.27 8.79
CA THR A 651 -54.76 -13.04 8.06
C THR A 651 -55.50 -12.05 8.93
N ASP A 652 -56.47 -12.49 9.74
CA ASP A 652 -57.19 -11.62 10.68
C ASP A 652 -56.25 -11.07 11.78
N GLN A 653 -55.29 -11.88 12.25
CA GLN A 653 -54.24 -11.44 13.18
C GLN A 653 -53.36 -10.33 12.59
N ARG A 654 -52.94 -10.45 11.32
CA ARG A 654 -52.18 -9.40 10.62
C ARG A 654 -52.99 -8.13 10.44
N ASN A 655 -54.29 -8.24 10.15
CA ASN A 655 -55.17 -7.08 10.04
C ASN A 655 -55.29 -6.30 11.36
N LEU A 656 -55.41 -6.98 12.50
CA LEU A 656 -55.38 -6.35 13.82
C LEU A 656 -54.03 -5.67 14.11
N ALA A 657 -52.91 -6.35 13.86
CA ALA A 657 -51.57 -5.81 14.09
C ALA A 657 -51.32 -4.53 13.26
N ASN A 658 -51.76 -4.51 11.99
CA ASN A 658 -51.67 -3.35 11.12
C ASN A 658 -52.49 -2.16 11.67
N ALA A 659 -53.72 -2.39 12.14
CA ALA A 659 -54.55 -1.35 12.75
C ALA A 659 -53.91 -0.79 14.03
N GLN A 660 -53.36 -1.64 14.90
CA GLN A 660 -52.65 -1.24 16.11
C GLN A 660 -51.38 -0.41 15.80
N ALA A 661 -50.62 -0.81 14.77
CA ALA A 661 -49.44 -0.07 14.30
C ALA A 661 -49.81 1.31 13.73
N GLN A 662 -50.89 1.39 12.93
CA GLN A 662 -51.41 2.65 12.41
C GLN A 662 -51.84 3.59 13.54
N LYS A 663 -52.59 3.09 14.53
CA LYS A 663 -52.97 3.84 15.73
C LYS A 663 -51.73 4.38 16.47
N SER A 664 -50.75 3.52 16.72
CA SER A 664 -49.50 3.87 17.43
C SER A 664 -48.62 4.86 16.65
N SER A 665 -48.80 4.97 15.33
CA SER A 665 -48.18 6.00 14.50
C SER A 665 -48.89 7.34 14.65
N LEU A 666 -50.22 7.35 14.51
CA LEU A 666 -51.06 8.55 14.65
C LEU A 666 -50.99 9.15 16.07
N GLN A 667 -50.91 8.33 17.12
CA GLN A 667 -50.76 8.80 18.50
C GLN A 667 -49.48 9.62 18.68
N ARG A 668 -48.33 9.15 18.17
CA ARG A 668 -47.05 9.90 18.25
C ARG A 668 -47.05 11.18 17.43
N GLN A 669 -47.74 11.19 16.28
CA GLN A 669 -47.95 12.42 15.50
C GLN A 669 -48.83 13.42 16.25
N LEU A 670 -49.92 12.96 16.88
CA LEU A 670 -50.81 13.75 17.71
C LEU A 670 -50.11 14.33 18.93
N GLU A 671 -49.33 13.52 19.66
CA GLU A 671 -48.50 13.94 20.80
C GLU A 671 -47.50 15.04 20.40
N THR A 672 -46.84 14.87 19.25
CA THR A 672 -45.91 15.87 18.69
C THR A 672 -46.62 17.19 18.38
N ALA A 673 -47.79 17.14 17.73
CA ALA A 673 -48.57 18.33 17.38
C ALA A 673 -49.17 19.04 18.62
N ILE A 674 -49.51 18.29 19.67
CA ILE A 674 -49.92 18.83 20.98
C ILE A 674 -48.75 19.53 21.67
N ALA A 675 -47.55 18.95 21.64
CA ALA A 675 -46.36 19.55 22.25
C ALA A 675 -45.87 20.82 21.51
N GLN A 676 -46.09 20.91 20.20
CA GLN A 676 -45.67 22.05 19.37
C GLN A 676 -46.62 23.27 19.47
N GLU A 677 -47.93 23.07 19.62
CA GLU A 677 -48.91 24.17 19.64
C GLU A 677 -48.59 25.27 20.69
N PRO A 678 -48.28 24.97 21.97
CA PRO A 678 -47.92 26.00 22.95
C PRO A 678 -46.68 26.81 22.56
N GLN A 679 -45.68 26.17 21.94
CA GLN A 679 -44.45 26.83 21.51
C GLN A 679 -44.71 27.78 20.33
N LEU A 680 -45.45 27.31 19.33
CA LEU A 680 -45.84 28.10 18.16
C LEU A 680 -46.75 29.28 18.55
N ARG A 681 -47.65 29.10 19.52
CA ARG A 681 -48.48 30.18 20.06
C ARG A 681 -47.64 31.23 20.79
N ALA A 682 -46.73 30.81 21.68
CA ALA A 682 -45.82 31.72 22.37
C ALA A 682 -44.89 32.48 21.38
N GLN A 683 -44.52 31.85 20.26
CA GLN A 683 -43.78 32.52 19.17
C GLN A 683 -44.62 33.59 18.47
N VAL A 684 -45.89 33.31 18.15
CA VAL A 684 -46.83 34.30 17.59
C VAL A 684 -47.02 35.48 18.55
N ASP A 685 -47.24 35.21 19.84
CA ASP A 685 -47.43 36.24 20.87
C ASP A 685 -46.16 37.10 21.05
N SER A 686 -44.97 36.49 21.02
CA SER A 686 -43.67 37.19 21.04
C SER A 686 -43.44 38.08 19.82
N LEU A 687 -43.74 37.59 18.61
CA LEU A 687 -43.62 38.38 17.38
C LEU A 687 -44.57 39.58 17.36
N ASN A 688 -45.81 39.41 17.87
CA ASN A 688 -46.75 40.52 18.06
C ASN A 688 -46.23 41.56 19.06
N ALA A 689 -45.63 41.11 20.17
CA ALA A 689 -45.04 42.01 21.17
C ALA A 689 -43.84 42.80 20.60
N GLN A 690 -42.99 42.17 19.79
CA GLN A 690 -41.87 42.84 19.09
C GLN A 690 -42.37 43.85 18.06
N LEU A 691 -43.39 43.52 17.27
CA LEU A 691 -43.99 44.44 16.31
C LEU A 691 -44.58 45.68 17.01
N ASN A 692 -45.22 45.49 18.16
CA ASN A 692 -45.75 46.58 18.98
C ASN A 692 -44.66 47.48 19.57
N SER A 693 -43.52 46.92 20.04
CA SER A 693 -42.42 47.74 20.57
C SER A 693 -41.69 48.52 19.47
N LEU A 694 -41.48 47.93 18.28
CA LEU A 694 -40.94 48.61 17.11
C LEU A 694 -41.84 49.76 16.65
N ASN A 695 -43.16 49.56 16.64
CA ASN A 695 -44.13 50.61 16.31
C ASN A 695 -44.12 51.74 17.36
N ALA A 696 -44.01 51.42 18.66
CA ALA A 696 -43.87 52.41 19.72
C ALA A 696 -42.58 53.24 19.56
N ARG A 697 -41.44 52.58 19.29
CA ARG A 697 -40.15 53.25 19.07
C ARG A 697 -40.13 54.09 17.80
N ALA A 698 -40.71 53.61 16.70
CA ALA A 698 -40.86 54.40 15.48
C ALA A 698 -41.68 55.68 15.72
N ASN A 699 -42.73 55.61 16.54
CA ASN A 699 -43.52 56.79 16.95
C ASN A 699 -42.73 57.77 17.83
N GLU A 700 -41.84 57.28 18.69
CA GLU A 700 -40.91 58.13 19.46
C GLU A 700 -39.92 58.86 18.55
N LEU A 701 -39.29 58.14 17.61
CA LEU A 701 -38.33 58.70 16.65
C LEU A 701 -38.98 59.74 15.72
N ASN A 702 -40.22 59.50 15.28
CA ASN A 702 -41.02 60.49 14.53
C ASN A 702 -41.22 61.80 15.31
N ARG A 703 -41.45 61.75 16.64
CA ARG A 703 -41.53 62.95 17.49
C ARG A 703 -40.18 63.66 17.61
N GLY A 704 -39.09 62.91 17.72
CA GLY A 704 -37.73 63.47 17.74
C GLY A 704 -37.42 64.24 16.46
N LEU A 705 -37.75 63.67 15.30
CA LEU A 705 -37.55 64.27 13.98
C LEU A 705 -38.49 65.47 13.70
N ALA A 706 -39.63 65.59 14.39
CA ALA A 706 -40.58 66.69 14.19
C ALA A 706 -40.00 68.09 14.47
N ASN A 707 -38.91 68.19 15.23
CA ASN A 707 -38.20 69.45 15.51
C ASN A 707 -37.23 69.89 14.39
N LEU A 708 -36.80 68.98 13.51
CA LEU A 708 -35.81 69.28 12.46
C LEU A 708 -36.25 70.43 11.51
N PRO A 709 -37.52 70.52 11.04
CA PRO A 709 -37.97 71.65 10.24
C PRO A 709 -37.85 73.00 10.98
N ALA A 710 -38.11 73.01 12.29
CA ALA A 710 -38.05 74.21 13.12
C ALA A 710 -36.59 74.65 13.40
N GLU A 711 -35.68 73.70 13.68
CA GLU A 711 -34.24 74.01 13.80
C GLU A 711 -33.64 74.46 12.45
N ARG A 712 -34.14 73.96 11.32
CA ARG A 712 -33.69 74.33 9.97
C ARG A 712 -34.13 75.74 9.54
N ALA A 713 -35.38 76.11 9.81
CA ALA A 713 -36.00 77.37 9.35
C ALA A 713 -35.15 78.65 9.55
N PRO A 714 -34.51 78.92 10.71
CA PRO A 714 -33.71 80.14 10.90
C PRO A 714 -32.45 80.19 10.02
N TYR A 715 -31.87 79.05 9.65
CA TYR A 715 -30.71 79.00 8.75
C TYR A 715 -31.10 79.31 7.30
N ASP A 716 -32.18 78.68 6.81
CA ASP A 716 -32.70 78.94 5.46
C ASP A 716 -33.10 80.41 5.31
N ALA A 717 -33.83 80.97 6.29
CA ALA A 717 -34.22 82.39 6.28
C ALA A 717 -33.01 83.35 6.28
N ARG A 718 -31.96 83.03 7.06
CA ARG A 718 -30.71 83.79 7.09
C ARG A 718 -29.95 83.71 5.76
N ILE A 719 -29.93 82.55 5.10
CA ILE A 719 -29.34 82.38 3.76
C ILE A 719 -30.10 83.22 2.74
N SER A 720 -31.44 83.15 2.70
CA SER A 720 -32.25 83.95 1.77
C SER A 720 -32.12 85.46 1.98
N SER A 721 -31.99 85.91 3.23
CA SER A 721 -31.72 87.32 3.57
C SER A 721 -30.37 87.78 3.02
N LEU A 722 -29.30 87.01 3.24
CA LEU A 722 -27.95 87.34 2.73
C LEU A 722 -27.89 87.31 1.20
N GLN A 723 -28.57 86.36 0.54
CA GLN A 723 -28.71 86.32 -0.91
C GLN A 723 -29.45 87.56 -1.46
N THR A 724 -30.43 88.08 -0.71
CA THR A 724 -31.15 89.31 -1.07
C THR A 724 -30.24 90.53 -0.94
N ASN A 725 -29.47 90.64 0.14
CA ASN A 725 -28.47 91.69 0.32
C ASN A 725 -27.42 91.68 -0.82
N LEU A 726 -26.92 90.49 -1.18
CA LEU A 726 -25.93 90.31 -2.25
C LEU A 726 -26.45 90.82 -3.60
N ARG A 727 -27.72 90.51 -3.94
CA ARG A 727 -28.39 91.02 -5.15
C ARG A 727 -28.62 92.53 -5.11
N ALA A 728 -29.04 93.08 -3.95
CA ALA A 728 -29.24 94.52 -3.80
C ALA A 728 -27.93 95.29 -4.04
N ARG A 729 -26.83 94.84 -3.42
CA ARG A 729 -25.48 95.37 -3.65
C ARG A 729 -25.01 95.23 -5.09
N GLN A 730 -25.37 94.14 -5.78
CA GLN A 730 -25.01 93.96 -7.18
C GLN A 730 -25.67 95.03 -8.06
N ILE A 731 -26.95 95.30 -7.83
CA ILE A 731 -27.69 96.36 -8.54
C ILE A 731 -27.09 97.75 -8.23
N GLU A 732 -26.78 98.02 -6.96
CA GLU A 732 -26.13 99.25 -6.50
C GLU A 732 -24.76 99.47 -7.18
N PHE A 733 -23.92 98.43 -7.21
CA PHE A 733 -22.60 98.43 -7.85
C PHE A 733 -22.69 98.69 -9.36
N LEU A 734 -23.61 98.00 -10.05
CA LEU A 734 -23.83 98.15 -11.49
C LEU A 734 -24.40 99.52 -11.87
N ASN A 735 -25.19 100.15 -10.99
CA ASN A 735 -25.74 101.48 -11.22
C ASN A 735 -24.68 102.59 -11.04
N LEU A 736 -23.69 102.41 -10.16
CA LEU A 736 -22.57 103.36 -10.00
C LEU A 736 -21.50 103.27 -11.10
N LEU A 737 -21.37 102.11 -11.76
CA LEU A 737 -20.51 101.91 -12.93
C LEU A 737 -21.07 102.52 -14.23
N ARG A 738 -22.34 102.93 -14.23
CA ARG A 738 -23.00 103.66 -15.32
C ARG A 738 -22.85 105.17 -15.17
#